data_AF-A0A2G9CEV6-F1
#
_entry.id   AF-A0A2G9CEV6-F1
#
_cell.length_a   1.000
_cell.length_b   1.000
_cell.length_c   1.000
_cell.angle_alpha   90.00
_cell.angle_beta   90.00
_cell.angle_gamma   90.00
#
_symmetry.space_group_name_H-M   'P 1'
#
loop_
_entity.id
_entity.type
_entity.pdbx_description
1 polymer ?
#
loop_
_entity_poly.entity_id
_entity_poly.type
_entity_poly.pdbx_seq_one_letter_code
_entity_poly.pdbx_strand_id
1 'polypeptide(L)'
;MLLVIAGLGATPAHARVTRIVVDEVTPLIGEQRGYERLRGRAFGELDPADPRNAVITDLRLGADPDGKVRYETNWVITRPVGRKAASGFLWHDVPNRGGEVRLQPGELAAGDIGLRSGWQADNAGSTGVPRWRPEAARHHYVRVPIARVDGMPVTGTVMARIVNRRGPDSQPLLVQGNPVPYLPVSLDTSRATLTIHTKETVDGRITTAGAVDPKDWAFARCDAEHPFPGKPVDIDPSRAPDNLPIHVCLRDGFQADRVYQLTYTAGNAYVLGVGMAAFRDVGAFFRHEKADDTGTPNPIAGQVRGSAIRGVSQSGNMVRQFLFMGLNQDEAGRQVHDGAWAIIAGRRVAANARWGQPDGVLELYQMGSEGPQWWVDWPDRVRELPAKGLLTRCTASKTCPKVMEHFGAAEVYALKLSLEWVGSSADVDIPLAPEVRRYYVAGSPHGGGAGGFRHPGGTTPFSCPGNQFGQATLAPNPVPHRELRNLLSAAMRDWVLKGTPPPPSRYPTLARGELVDPTREAMGFPAGVPGIPDSVFRPENFVFPVFDYDWGPDFDRVEAAGVPDRVPPAIRRVLPAKVPRVDADGNEVGGVPTVLTMAPLGTYLGWNITANGIHAGQVCNYAGGYVPFARTRAEREANGDPRLSLEERYRDHAGYVAAVRKAADRALAQGFLLKADHERLLKEAVASDVLR
;
A
#
# COMPACT_ATOMS: atom_id res chain seq x y z
N MET A 1 63.84 27.67 2.80
CA MET A 1 63.00 26.56 3.29
C MET A 1 61.55 26.97 3.10
N LEU A 2 60.97 26.68 1.92
CA LEU A 2 59.57 26.99 1.59
C LEU A 2 58.72 25.78 1.98
N LEU A 3 57.80 25.94 2.93
CA LEU A 3 56.82 24.93 3.30
C LEU A 3 55.68 24.99 2.28
N VAL A 4 55.58 23.97 1.42
CA VAL A 4 54.40 23.74 0.57
C VAL A 4 53.39 22.98 1.42
N ILE A 5 52.34 23.67 1.86
CA ILE A 5 51.15 23.03 2.45
C ILE A 5 50.35 22.43 1.28
N ALA A 6 50.49 21.13 1.09
CA ALA A 6 49.61 20.37 0.21
C ALA A 6 48.25 20.22 0.93
N GLY A 7 47.29 21.06 0.56
CA GLY A 7 45.90 20.86 0.93
C GLY A 7 45.38 19.57 0.29
N LEU A 8 45.22 18.53 1.11
CA LEU A 8 44.43 17.36 0.76
C LEU A 8 42.97 17.81 0.63
N GLY A 9 42.57 18.17 -0.58
CA GLY A 9 41.16 18.36 -0.90
C GLY A 9 40.46 17.00 -0.78
N ALA A 10 39.67 16.83 0.27
CA ALA A 10 38.73 15.72 0.34
C ALA A 10 37.76 15.86 -0.83
N THR A 11 37.89 15.01 -1.85
CA THR A 11 36.87 14.89 -2.89
C THR A 11 35.55 14.54 -2.21
N PRO A 12 34.46 15.29 -2.45
CA PRO A 12 33.17 14.97 -1.85
C PRO A 12 32.80 13.54 -2.27
N ALA A 13 32.75 12.63 -1.30
CA ALA A 13 32.31 11.26 -1.54
C ALA A 13 30.82 11.32 -1.89
N HIS A 14 30.52 11.16 -3.19
CA HIS A 14 29.16 11.09 -3.71
C HIS A 14 28.45 9.90 -3.09
N ALA A 15 27.33 10.13 -2.42
CA ALA A 15 26.50 9.05 -1.95
C ALA A 15 25.56 8.59 -3.08
N ARG A 16 25.62 7.29 -3.36
CA ARG A 16 25.07 6.60 -4.54
C ARG A 16 25.31 5.10 -4.41
N VAL A 17 24.81 4.33 -5.40
CA VAL A 17 25.30 2.96 -5.64
C VAL A 17 26.78 3.01 -6.02
N THR A 18 27.64 2.46 -5.17
CA THR A 18 29.10 2.39 -5.39
C THR A 18 29.50 1.10 -6.07
N ARG A 19 28.73 0.02 -5.88
CA ARG A 19 29.00 -1.28 -6.49
C ARG A 19 27.73 -2.05 -6.81
N ILE A 20 27.71 -2.71 -7.96
CA ILE A 20 26.72 -3.72 -8.30
C ILE A 20 27.37 -5.09 -8.48
N VAL A 21 26.58 -6.15 -8.29
CA VAL A 21 26.93 -7.53 -8.64
C VAL A 21 25.82 -8.07 -9.49
N VAL A 22 26.15 -8.72 -10.61
CA VAL A 22 25.21 -9.53 -11.38
C VAL A 22 25.39 -10.97 -10.93
N ASP A 23 24.40 -11.49 -10.20
CA ASP A 23 24.44 -12.84 -9.64
C ASP A 23 23.94 -13.88 -10.65
N GLU A 24 22.90 -13.55 -11.43
CA GLU A 24 22.26 -14.47 -12.39
C GLU A 24 21.79 -13.73 -13.65
N VAL A 25 21.91 -14.38 -14.81
CA VAL A 25 21.23 -13.98 -16.06
C VAL A 25 20.47 -15.18 -16.62
N THR A 26 19.15 -15.07 -16.69
CA THR A 26 18.27 -16.16 -17.17
C THR A 26 17.46 -15.69 -18.39
N PRO A 27 17.52 -16.37 -19.54
CA PRO A 27 16.54 -16.19 -20.60
C PRO A 27 15.12 -16.50 -20.11
N LEU A 28 14.13 -15.72 -20.53
CA LEU A 28 12.72 -15.96 -20.20
C LEU A 28 12.01 -16.75 -21.29
N ILE A 29 11.02 -17.54 -20.88
CA ILE A 29 10.26 -18.47 -21.73
C ILE A 29 8.77 -18.11 -21.77
N GLY A 30 8.00 -18.84 -22.57
CA GLY A 30 6.55 -18.63 -22.70
C GLY A 30 6.22 -17.25 -23.27
N GLU A 31 5.26 -16.56 -22.65
CA GLU A 31 4.81 -15.21 -23.04
C GLU A 31 5.90 -14.14 -22.93
N GLN A 32 6.99 -14.42 -22.20
CA GLN A 32 8.16 -13.54 -22.06
C GLN A 32 9.32 -13.93 -22.97
N ARG A 33 9.10 -14.81 -23.97
CA ARG A 33 10.13 -15.17 -24.95
C ARG A 33 10.67 -13.91 -25.62
N GLY A 34 11.99 -13.83 -25.74
CA GLY A 34 12.68 -12.64 -26.27
C GLY A 34 13.07 -11.64 -25.18
N TYR A 35 12.83 -11.96 -23.91
CA TYR A 35 13.38 -11.25 -22.76
C TYR A 35 14.39 -12.09 -21.99
N GLU A 36 15.21 -11.42 -21.19
CA GLU A 36 16.05 -12.02 -20.15
C GLU A 36 15.82 -11.32 -18.81
N ARG A 37 16.09 -12.05 -17.72
CA ARG A 37 16.06 -11.57 -16.35
C ARG A 37 17.47 -11.59 -15.78
N LEU A 38 17.91 -10.44 -15.27
CA LEU A 38 19.15 -10.29 -14.54
C LEU A 38 18.81 -10.10 -13.06
N ARG A 39 19.42 -10.90 -12.18
CA ARG A 39 19.34 -10.71 -10.74
C ARG A 39 20.70 -10.29 -10.20
N GLY A 40 20.68 -9.44 -9.19
CA GLY A 40 21.91 -8.94 -8.62
C GLY A 40 21.73 -8.23 -7.29
N ARG A 41 22.82 -7.64 -6.83
CA ARG A 41 22.89 -6.84 -5.61
C ARG A 41 23.50 -5.47 -5.89
N ALA A 42 23.04 -4.46 -5.18
CA ALA A 42 23.58 -3.11 -5.19
C ALA A 42 24.01 -2.75 -3.77
N PHE A 43 25.18 -2.14 -3.68
CA PHE A 43 25.80 -1.63 -2.47
C PHE A 43 25.92 -0.12 -2.64
N GLY A 44 25.45 0.62 -1.65
CA GLY A 44 25.51 2.07 -1.70
C GLY A 44 25.82 2.68 -0.35
N GLU A 45 26.16 3.96 -0.43
CA GLU A 45 26.56 4.79 0.69
C GLU A 45 25.70 6.06 0.66
N LEU A 46 25.33 6.55 1.85
CA LEU A 46 24.58 7.79 2.07
C LEU A 46 25.41 8.73 2.94
N ASP A 47 25.42 10.02 2.60
CA ASP A 47 26.02 11.06 3.43
C ASP A 47 24.95 11.69 4.33
N PRO A 48 25.03 11.56 5.67
CA PRO A 48 24.11 12.22 6.59
C PRO A 48 24.19 13.76 6.61
N ALA A 49 25.21 14.35 6.00
CA ALA A 49 25.36 15.79 5.83
C ALA A 49 24.78 16.31 4.50
N ASP A 50 24.45 15.44 3.54
CA ASP A 50 23.77 15.90 2.32
C ASP A 50 22.33 16.32 2.67
N PRO A 51 21.91 17.56 2.33
CA PRO A 51 20.57 18.04 2.64
C PRO A 51 19.44 17.20 2.04
N ARG A 52 19.69 16.44 0.97
CA ARG A 52 18.71 15.54 0.34
C ARG A 52 18.47 14.27 1.15
N ASN A 53 19.42 13.91 2.01
CA ASN A 53 19.31 12.78 2.93
C ASN A 53 18.82 13.19 4.33
N ALA A 54 18.93 14.48 4.68
CA ALA A 54 18.55 15.00 5.98
C ALA A 54 17.07 14.80 6.35
N VAL A 55 16.21 14.48 5.38
CA VAL A 55 14.81 14.12 5.61
C VAL A 55 14.64 12.75 6.27
N ILE A 56 15.68 11.90 6.27
CA ILE A 56 15.63 10.55 6.83
C ILE A 56 15.83 10.62 8.35
N THR A 57 14.81 10.17 9.09
CA THR A 57 14.88 10.07 10.55
C THR A 57 16.02 9.16 10.98
N ASP A 58 16.77 9.57 12.00
CA ASP A 58 17.88 8.84 12.62
C ASP A 58 19.07 8.52 11.69
N LEU A 59 19.18 9.14 10.51
CA LEU A 59 20.23 8.79 9.55
C LEU A 59 21.63 8.85 10.15
N ARG A 60 21.95 9.91 10.91
CA ARG A 60 23.25 10.07 11.57
C ARG A 60 23.55 8.98 12.60
N LEU A 61 22.52 8.41 13.23
CA LEU A 61 22.68 7.36 14.23
C LEU A 61 23.01 6.00 13.59
N GLY A 62 22.76 5.85 12.28
CA GLY A 62 23.11 4.65 11.52
C GLY A 62 24.47 4.72 10.82
N ALA A 63 25.26 5.78 11.05
CA ALA A 63 26.53 5.98 10.36
C ALA A 63 27.64 5.06 10.90
N ASP A 64 28.46 4.58 9.99
CA ASP A 64 29.73 3.89 10.28
C ASP A 64 30.78 4.89 10.80
N PRO A 65 31.93 4.42 11.33
CA PRO A 65 32.98 5.28 11.88
C PRO A 65 33.56 6.34 10.92
N ASP A 66 33.41 6.14 9.61
CA ASP A 66 33.79 7.11 8.58
C ASP A 66 32.71 8.16 8.27
N GLY A 67 31.60 8.14 9.01
CA GLY A 67 30.49 9.08 8.90
C GLY A 67 29.50 8.77 7.79
N LYS A 68 29.67 7.67 7.04
CA LYS A 68 28.74 7.27 5.97
C LYS A 68 27.74 6.22 6.47
N VAL A 69 26.57 6.21 5.86
CA VAL A 69 25.54 5.19 6.11
C VAL A 69 25.51 4.23 4.94
N ARG A 70 25.65 2.93 5.20
CA ARG A 70 25.72 1.91 4.13
C ARG A 70 24.46 1.06 4.05
N TYR A 71 24.10 0.68 2.84
CA TYR A 71 23.01 -0.27 2.59
C TYR A 71 23.39 -1.34 1.58
N GLU A 72 22.65 -2.45 1.60
CA GLU A 72 22.71 -3.50 0.59
C GLU A 72 21.29 -3.84 0.16
N THR A 73 20.99 -3.86 -1.12
CA THR A 73 19.69 -4.31 -1.65
C THR A 73 19.87 -5.23 -2.84
N ASN A 74 18.97 -6.20 -3.02
CA ASN A 74 18.90 -6.91 -4.28
C ASN A 74 18.13 -6.10 -5.32
N TRP A 75 18.40 -6.41 -6.59
CA TRP A 75 17.68 -5.86 -7.73
C TRP A 75 17.42 -6.94 -8.77
N VAL A 76 16.37 -6.72 -9.56
CA VAL A 76 16.03 -7.55 -10.71
C VAL A 76 15.70 -6.67 -11.91
N ILE A 77 16.36 -6.93 -13.03
CA ILE A 77 16.07 -6.30 -14.32
C ILE A 77 15.44 -7.36 -15.23
N THR A 78 14.32 -7.02 -15.86
CA THR A 78 13.72 -7.76 -16.97
C THR A 78 13.80 -6.89 -18.21
N ARG A 79 14.46 -7.35 -19.27
CA ARG A 79 14.70 -6.57 -20.49
C ARG A 79 14.62 -7.42 -21.76
N PRO A 80 14.38 -6.83 -22.94
CA PRO A 80 14.50 -7.54 -24.21
C PRO A 80 15.93 -8.06 -24.45
N VAL A 81 16.03 -9.22 -25.10
CA VAL A 81 17.29 -9.75 -25.61
C VAL A 81 17.74 -8.88 -26.78
N GLY A 82 18.90 -8.23 -26.63
CA GLY A 82 19.44 -7.31 -27.62
C GLY A 82 18.99 -5.85 -27.44
N ARG A 83 19.95 -4.93 -27.36
CA ARG A 83 19.73 -3.53 -26.96
C ARG A 83 18.77 -2.75 -27.89
N LYS A 84 18.71 -3.09 -29.18
CA LYS A 84 17.85 -2.41 -30.17
C LYS A 84 16.36 -2.72 -30.02
N ALA A 85 16.00 -3.74 -29.25
CA ALA A 85 14.61 -4.12 -29.00
C ALA A 85 13.96 -3.37 -27.83
N ALA A 86 14.73 -2.59 -27.07
CA ALA A 86 14.21 -1.81 -25.95
C ALA A 86 13.40 -0.58 -26.43
N SER A 87 12.24 -0.34 -25.80
CA SER A 87 11.36 0.79 -26.10
C SER A 87 11.96 2.14 -25.71
N GLY A 88 12.95 2.14 -24.83
CA GLY A 88 13.45 3.33 -24.16
C GLY A 88 12.74 3.67 -22.85
N PHE A 89 11.75 2.87 -22.43
CA PHE A 89 11.00 3.10 -21.21
C PHE A 89 11.37 2.11 -20.09
N LEU A 90 11.56 2.62 -18.88
CA LEU A 90 11.86 1.84 -17.68
C LEU A 90 10.73 1.97 -16.64
N TRP A 91 10.12 0.85 -16.29
CA TRP A 91 9.34 0.73 -15.07
C TRP A 91 10.26 0.41 -13.89
N HIS A 92 10.29 1.27 -12.87
CA HIS A 92 10.88 0.92 -11.57
C HIS A 92 9.75 0.56 -10.62
N ASP A 93 9.46 -0.74 -10.58
CA ASP A 93 8.39 -1.30 -9.78
C ASP A 93 8.83 -1.44 -8.33
N VAL A 94 8.02 -0.91 -7.42
CA VAL A 94 8.21 -0.98 -5.97
C VAL A 94 7.59 -2.29 -5.45
N PRO A 95 8.41 -3.27 -4.98
CA PRO A 95 7.93 -4.54 -4.47
C PRO A 95 6.98 -4.36 -3.28
N ASN A 96 5.84 -5.05 -3.27
CA ASN A 96 4.90 -5.03 -2.14
C ASN A 96 5.23 -6.22 -1.21
N ARG A 97 5.70 -5.96 0.02
CA ARG A 97 6.19 -7.00 0.96
C ARG A 97 7.27 -7.89 0.35
N GLY A 98 8.18 -7.27 -0.41
CA GLY A 98 9.23 -7.98 -1.14
C GLY A 98 8.73 -8.86 -2.29
N GLY A 99 7.43 -8.89 -2.60
CA GLY A 99 6.89 -9.70 -3.69
C GLY A 99 7.44 -9.30 -5.07
N GLU A 100 7.62 -10.28 -5.95
CA GLU A 100 8.05 -10.04 -7.33
C GLU A 100 6.95 -9.37 -8.16
N VAL A 101 7.34 -8.39 -8.99
CA VAL A 101 6.46 -7.70 -9.93
C VAL A 101 6.85 -8.07 -11.36
N ARG A 102 5.87 -8.35 -12.21
CA ARG A 102 6.07 -8.72 -13.62
C ARG A 102 5.55 -7.63 -14.54
N LEU A 103 6.28 -7.40 -15.64
CA LEU A 103 5.79 -6.60 -16.75
C LEU A 103 4.50 -7.22 -17.31
N GLN A 104 3.54 -6.35 -17.62
CA GLN A 104 2.28 -6.75 -18.23
C GLN A 104 2.48 -7.15 -19.71
N PRO A 105 1.57 -7.94 -20.32
CA PRO A 105 1.69 -8.33 -21.72
C PRO A 105 1.88 -7.14 -22.68
N GLY A 106 1.18 -6.03 -22.45
CA GLY A 106 1.35 -4.80 -23.24
C GLY A 106 2.72 -4.13 -23.09
N GLU A 107 3.34 -4.24 -21.91
CA GLU A 107 4.68 -3.70 -21.60
C GLU A 107 5.78 -4.59 -22.21
N LEU A 108 5.55 -5.91 -22.26
CA LEU A 108 6.43 -6.86 -22.95
C LEU A 108 6.38 -6.66 -24.47
N ALA A 109 5.18 -6.58 -25.04
CA ALA A 109 4.99 -6.33 -26.47
C ALA A 109 5.59 -4.97 -26.90
N ALA A 110 5.63 -4.03 -25.97
CA ALA A 110 6.21 -2.71 -26.14
C ALA A 110 7.74 -2.69 -26.20
N GLY A 111 8.43 -3.70 -25.66
CA GLY A 111 9.88 -3.66 -25.46
C GLY A 111 10.30 -2.89 -24.19
N ASP A 112 9.40 -2.70 -23.22
CA ASP A 112 9.73 -1.96 -21.99
C ASP A 112 10.71 -2.75 -21.11
N ILE A 113 11.48 -2.02 -20.30
CA ILE A 113 12.39 -2.58 -19.30
C ILE A 113 11.71 -2.50 -17.93
N GLY A 114 11.82 -3.55 -17.12
CA GLY A 114 11.35 -3.57 -15.73
C GLY A 114 12.51 -3.70 -14.75
N LEU A 115 12.70 -2.73 -13.86
CA LEU A 115 13.59 -2.76 -12.70
C LEU A 115 12.79 -2.92 -11.42
N ARG A 116 13.28 -3.77 -10.51
CA ARG A 116 12.77 -3.94 -9.16
C ARG A 116 13.93 -3.92 -8.21
N SER A 117 13.75 -3.34 -7.02
CA SER A 117 14.73 -3.37 -5.95
C SER A 117 14.05 -3.28 -4.60
N GLY A 118 14.71 -3.78 -3.56
CA GLY A 118 14.22 -3.65 -2.19
C GLY A 118 14.14 -2.20 -1.74
N TRP A 119 13.18 -1.94 -0.86
CA TRP A 119 12.97 -0.64 -0.22
C TRP A 119 12.42 -0.81 1.21
N GLN A 120 11.65 -1.88 1.44
CA GLN A 120 11.06 -2.19 2.72
C GLN A 120 12.14 -2.80 3.61
N ALA A 121 12.62 -1.98 4.54
CA ALA A 121 13.73 -2.29 5.42
C ALA A 121 13.29 -2.89 6.78
N ASP A 122 12.02 -3.29 6.89
CA ASP A 122 11.49 -3.96 8.08
C ASP A 122 12.13 -5.33 8.32
N ASN A 123 13.01 -5.80 7.43
CA ASN A 123 13.95 -6.89 7.63
C ASN A 123 13.33 -8.19 8.20
N ALA A 124 12.02 -8.40 8.09
CA ALA A 124 11.32 -9.50 8.73
C ALA A 124 10.30 -10.14 7.77
N GLY A 125 10.00 -11.43 7.97
CA GLY A 125 9.05 -12.12 7.10
C GLY A 125 9.47 -12.09 5.63
N SER A 126 8.58 -11.60 4.75
CA SER A 126 8.82 -11.61 3.30
C SER A 126 9.86 -10.59 2.81
N THR A 127 10.31 -9.67 3.68
CA THR A 127 11.34 -8.67 3.37
C THR A 127 12.66 -8.95 4.11
N GLY A 128 12.73 -10.11 4.79
CA GLY A 128 13.92 -10.58 5.48
C GLY A 128 15.12 -10.71 4.54
N VAL A 129 16.28 -10.32 5.04
CA VAL A 129 17.54 -10.37 4.30
C VAL A 129 18.04 -11.83 4.29
N PRO A 130 18.19 -12.48 3.11
CA PRO A 130 18.53 -13.91 3.05
C PRO A 130 19.93 -14.23 3.60
N ARG A 131 20.06 -15.32 4.36
CA ARG A 131 21.34 -15.77 4.93
C ARG A 131 22.44 -16.04 3.89
N TRP A 132 22.07 -16.55 2.71
CA TRP A 132 22.99 -16.85 1.60
C TRP A 132 22.71 -15.96 0.39
N ARG A 133 23.65 -15.03 0.10
CA ARG A 133 23.44 -13.93 -0.83
C ARG A 133 23.43 -14.26 -2.34
N PRO A 134 24.16 -15.27 -2.85
CA PRO A 134 24.11 -15.59 -4.28
C PRO A 134 22.89 -16.43 -4.69
N GLU A 135 22.23 -17.14 -3.75
CA GLU A 135 21.25 -18.19 -4.10
C GLU A 135 19.82 -17.97 -3.56
N ALA A 136 19.57 -17.03 -2.65
CA ALA A 136 18.37 -17.13 -1.79
C ALA A 136 17.39 -15.96 -1.76
N ALA A 137 17.18 -15.20 -2.85
CA ALA A 137 16.17 -14.14 -2.84
C ALA A 137 15.06 -14.35 -3.89
N ARG A 138 13.99 -15.07 -3.51
CA ARG A 138 12.70 -15.01 -4.24
C ARG A 138 11.98 -13.66 -4.01
N HIS A 139 12.31 -12.98 -2.91
CA HIS A 139 11.74 -11.70 -2.51
C HIS A 139 12.78 -10.58 -2.54
N HIS A 140 12.31 -9.34 -2.70
CA HIS A 140 13.12 -8.13 -2.66
C HIS A 140 13.33 -7.64 -1.23
N TYR A 141 14.58 -7.31 -0.87
CA TYR A 141 15.00 -6.90 0.46
C TYR A 141 15.96 -5.72 0.41
N VAL A 142 16.06 -4.97 1.50
CA VAL A 142 17.13 -4.00 1.71
C VAL A 142 17.63 -4.05 3.15
N ARG A 143 18.92 -4.29 3.32
CA ARG A 143 19.60 -4.20 4.60
C ARG A 143 19.94 -2.74 4.88
N VAL A 144 19.51 -2.24 6.03
CA VAL A 144 19.76 -0.89 6.53
C VAL A 144 20.47 -0.95 7.89
N PRO A 145 21.14 0.11 8.34
CA PRO A 145 21.78 0.13 9.65
C PRO A 145 20.75 0.15 10.79
N ILE A 146 21.23 -0.21 11.97
CA ILE A 146 20.55 0.00 13.25
C ILE A 146 21.06 1.31 13.84
N ALA A 147 20.15 2.17 14.29
CA ALA A 147 20.48 3.41 14.98
C ALA A 147 21.22 3.13 16.30
N ARG A 148 22.31 3.85 16.54
CA ARG A 148 23.15 3.74 17.73
C ARG A 148 23.41 5.10 18.38
N VAL A 149 23.51 5.08 19.71
CA VAL A 149 23.99 6.21 20.54
C VAL A 149 25.14 5.67 21.38
N ASP A 150 26.30 6.35 21.32
CA ASP A 150 27.52 5.92 22.01
C ASP A 150 27.90 4.45 21.74
N GLY A 151 27.70 4.02 20.50
CA GLY A 151 27.97 2.65 20.04
C GLY A 151 26.90 1.62 20.44
N MET A 152 25.93 1.97 21.27
CA MET A 152 24.87 1.06 21.74
C MET A 152 23.60 1.17 20.89
N PRO A 153 22.92 0.06 20.55
CA PRO A 153 21.65 0.12 19.83
C PRO A 153 20.61 0.94 20.60
N VAL A 154 19.87 1.78 19.88
CA VAL A 154 18.76 2.55 20.45
C VAL A 154 17.67 1.60 20.96
N THR A 155 17.13 1.91 22.15
CA THR A 155 15.99 1.23 22.77
C THR A 155 14.80 2.18 22.91
N GLY A 156 13.59 1.65 22.99
CA GLY A 156 12.37 2.45 23.11
C GLY A 156 11.10 1.61 23.14
N THR A 157 9.98 2.24 23.48
CA THR A 157 8.69 1.55 23.58
C THR A 157 8.08 1.32 22.20
N VAL A 158 7.63 0.09 21.94
CA VAL A 158 6.87 -0.28 20.75
C VAL A 158 5.56 -0.94 21.15
N MET A 159 4.61 -0.98 20.21
CA MET A 159 3.35 -1.67 20.36
C MET A 159 3.15 -2.73 19.27
N ALA A 160 2.56 -3.85 19.67
CA ALA A 160 2.14 -4.92 18.81
C ALA A 160 0.76 -5.44 19.24
N ARG A 161 0.05 -6.14 18.34
CA ARG A 161 -1.32 -6.61 18.58
C ARG A 161 -1.49 -8.05 18.08
N ILE A 162 -2.33 -8.80 18.78
CA ILE A 162 -2.83 -10.13 18.37
C ILE A 162 -4.34 -10.01 18.27
N VAL A 163 -4.88 -10.24 17.07
CA VAL A 163 -6.31 -10.00 16.76
C VAL A 163 -7.01 -11.34 16.48
N ASN A 164 -8.16 -11.55 17.14
CA ASN A 164 -9.09 -12.66 16.92
C ASN A 164 -8.42 -14.06 16.89
N ARG A 165 -7.36 -14.28 17.69
CA ARG A 165 -6.72 -15.60 17.82
C ARG A 165 -7.43 -16.45 18.88
N ARG A 166 -7.26 -17.78 18.81
CA ARG A 166 -7.91 -18.69 19.76
C ARG A 166 -7.03 -19.86 20.17
N GLY A 167 -7.33 -20.43 21.33
CA GLY A 167 -6.74 -21.69 21.79
C GLY A 167 -5.51 -21.49 22.69
N PRO A 168 -4.95 -22.59 23.21
CA PRO A 168 -3.88 -22.56 24.20
C PRO A 168 -2.50 -22.21 23.60
N ASP A 169 -2.33 -22.38 22.29
CA ASP A 169 -1.04 -22.16 21.63
C ASP A 169 -0.65 -20.68 21.60
N SER A 170 0.65 -20.43 21.80
CA SER A 170 1.23 -19.10 21.69
C SER A 170 0.97 -18.44 20.33
N GLN A 171 0.81 -17.12 20.33
CA GLN A 171 0.48 -16.36 19.12
C GLN A 171 1.60 -15.39 18.73
N PRO A 172 1.89 -15.24 17.43
CA PRO A 172 2.91 -14.32 16.96
C PRO A 172 2.45 -12.86 17.00
N LEU A 173 3.38 -11.95 17.27
CA LEU A 173 3.22 -10.51 17.09
C LEU A 173 3.46 -10.15 15.62
N LEU A 174 2.39 -9.76 14.93
CA LEU A 174 2.40 -9.45 13.50
C LEU A 174 1.92 -8.01 13.26
N VAL A 175 2.52 -7.38 12.24
CA VAL A 175 1.95 -6.21 11.58
C VAL A 175 1.44 -6.71 10.24
N GLN A 176 0.12 -6.80 10.09
CA GLN A 176 -0.52 -7.38 8.92
C GLN A 176 0.03 -8.76 8.51
N GLY A 177 0.92 -8.84 7.52
CA GLY A 177 1.45 -10.09 6.99
C GLY A 177 2.87 -10.41 7.48
N ASN A 178 3.61 -9.43 7.98
CA ASN A 178 4.98 -9.57 8.45
C ASN A 178 5.06 -9.59 10.00
N PRO A 179 6.08 -10.23 10.59
CA PRO A 179 6.41 -10.06 11.99
C PRO A 179 6.68 -8.60 12.36
N VAL A 180 6.36 -8.23 13.60
CA VAL A 180 6.92 -7.00 14.20
C VAL A 180 8.44 -7.15 14.24
N PRO A 181 9.23 -6.24 13.66
CA PRO A 181 10.66 -6.45 13.45
C PRO A 181 11.53 -6.11 14.67
N TYR A 182 10.92 -5.84 15.82
CA TYR A 182 11.58 -5.27 16.99
C TYR A 182 11.57 -6.28 18.15
N LEU A 183 12.75 -6.80 18.51
CA LEU A 183 12.91 -7.72 19.63
C LEU A 183 12.75 -6.97 20.97
N PRO A 184 12.12 -7.57 22.00
CA PRO A 184 12.11 -7.01 23.34
C PRO A 184 13.52 -7.04 23.94
N VAL A 185 13.88 -6.03 24.73
CA VAL A 185 15.18 -5.99 25.44
C VAL A 185 15.20 -6.84 26.72
N SER A 186 14.04 -7.33 27.14
CA SER A 186 13.87 -8.16 28.33
C SER A 186 12.66 -9.08 28.17
N LEU A 187 12.76 -10.29 28.70
CA LEU A 187 11.66 -11.25 28.80
C LEU A 187 10.84 -11.09 30.09
N ASP A 188 11.24 -10.17 30.98
CA ASP A 188 10.51 -9.84 32.21
C ASP A 188 9.21 -9.10 31.85
N THR A 189 8.10 -9.82 31.96
CA THR A 189 6.76 -9.33 31.62
C THR A 189 6.28 -8.22 32.55
N SER A 190 6.89 -8.02 33.73
CA SER A 190 6.56 -6.89 34.61
C SER A 190 7.03 -5.53 34.04
N ARG A 191 7.90 -5.57 33.02
CA ARG A 191 8.40 -4.40 32.27
C ARG A 191 7.66 -4.14 30.98
N ALA A 192 6.56 -4.85 30.75
CA ALA A 192 5.69 -4.71 29.59
C ALA A 192 4.23 -4.70 30.03
N THR A 193 3.32 -4.32 29.15
CA THR A 193 1.90 -4.26 29.47
C THR A 193 1.11 -4.92 28.35
N LEU A 194 0.41 -6.01 28.71
CA LEU A 194 -0.55 -6.70 27.85
C LEU A 194 -1.96 -6.30 28.29
N THR A 195 -2.74 -5.70 27.39
CA THR A 195 -4.14 -5.32 27.64
C THR A 195 -5.07 -6.13 26.74
N ILE A 196 -6.21 -6.54 27.28
CA ILE A 196 -7.25 -7.25 26.51
C ILE A 196 -8.34 -6.26 26.12
N HIS A 197 -8.61 -6.14 24.82
CA HIS A 197 -9.78 -5.41 24.31
C HIS A 197 -10.91 -6.40 24.02
N THR A 198 -12.11 -6.05 24.48
CA THR A 198 -13.35 -6.81 24.27
C THR A 198 -14.22 -6.21 23.18
N LYS A 199 -13.97 -4.95 22.82
CA LYS A 199 -14.58 -4.30 21.65
C LYS A 199 -13.68 -3.18 21.14
N GLU A 200 -13.60 -3.06 19.82
CA GLU A 200 -13.07 -1.88 19.12
C GLU A 200 -14.09 -1.45 18.08
N THR A 201 -14.28 -0.15 17.89
CA THR A 201 -15.15 0.44 16.86
C THR A 201 -14.30 1.12 15.80
N VAL A 202 -14.83 1.27 14.57
CA VAL A 202 -14.04 1.88 13.48
C VAL A 202 -13.64 3.33 13.80
N ASP A 203 -14.41 4.03 14.64
CA ASP A 203 -14.13 5.39 15.10
C ASP A 203 -13.30 5.47 16.39
N GLY A 204 -12.65 4.38 16.76
CA GLY A 204 -11.56 4.37 17.74
C GLY A 204 -12.01 4.31 19.21
N ARG A 205 -13.28 3.99 19.49
CA ARG A 205 -13.70 3.66 20.86
C ARG A 205 -13.34 2.22 21.19
N ILE A 206 -12.70 2.04 22.34
CA ILE A 206 -12.19 0.76 22.83
C ILE A 206 -12.88 0.43 24.16
N THR A 207 -13.29 -0.82 24.30
CA THR A 207 -13.68 -1.41 25.59
C THR A 207 -12.63 -2.45 25.98
N THR A 208 -12.12 -2.38 27.20
CA THR A 208 -11.06 -3.27 27.68
C THR A 208 -11.55 -4.14 28.84
N ALA A 209 -10.95 -5.33 28.97
CA ALA A 209 -11.06 -6.17 30.16
C ALA A 209 -9.93 -5.89 31.18
N GLY A 210 -9.15 -4.82 30.97
CA GLY A 210 -7.99 -4.46 31.78
C GLY A 210 -6.68 -5.08 31.31
N ALA A 211 -5.62 -4.84 32.10
CA ALA A 211 -4.30 -5.41 31.90
C ALA A 211 -4.26 -6.86 32.42
N VAL A 212 -3.51 -7.71 31.73
CA VAL A 212 -3.21 -9.08 32.17
C VAL A 212 -2.09 -9.02 33.21
N ASP A 213 -2.22 -9.76 34.32
CA ASP A 213 -1.15 -9.86 35.32
C ASP A 213 0.13 -10.37 34.64
N PRO A 214 1.31 -9.74 34.86
CA PRO A 214 2.58 -10.19 34.30
C PRO A 214 2.89 -11.68 34.52
N LYS A 215 2.34 -12.32 35.55
CA LYS A 215 2.53 -13.76 35.82
C LYS A 215 1.68 -14.67 34.95
N ASP A 216 0.71 -14.14 34.22
CA ASP A 216 -0.25 -14.93 33.44
C ASP A 216 0.05 -14.92 31.94
N TRP A 217 1.13 -14.28 31.52
CA TRP A 217 1.62 -14.33 30.14
C TRP A 217 3.15 -14.34 30.10
N ALA A 218 3.72 -14.76 28.98
CA ALA A 218 5.17 -14.83 28.77
C ALA A 218 5.54 -14.54 27.32
N PHE A 219 6.73 -13.96 27.10
CA PHE A 219 7.40 -13.93 25.80
C PHE A 219 7.96 -15.33 25.49
N ALA A 220 7.10 -16.23 25.02
CA ALA A 220 7.42 -17.64 24.88
C ALA A 220 6.58 -18.33 23.80
N ARG A 221 7.10 -19.47 23.32
CA ARG A 221 6.37 -20.45 22.54
C ARG A 221 5.81 -21.52 23.47
N CYS A 222 4.50 -21.63 23.52
CA CYS A 222 3.81 -22.71 24.19
C CYS A 222 2.81 -23.38 23.26
N ASP A 223 2.57 -24.66 23.54
CA ASP A 223 1.71 -25.57 22.81
C ASP A 223 1.26 -26.70 23.77
N ALA A 224 0.63 -27.75 23.24
CA ALA A 224 0.17 -28.88 24.04
C ALA A 224 1.31 -29.67 24.73
N GLU A 225 2.51 -29.69 24.15
CA GLU A 225 3.67 -30.43 24.69
C GLU A 225 4.46 -29.58 25.70
N HIS A 226 4.49 -28.26 25.49
CA HIS A 226 5.14 -27.28 26.34
C HIS A 226 4.10 -26.23 26.77
N PRO A 227 3.19 -26.55 27.72
CA PRO A 227 2.17 -25.63 28.17
C PRO A 227 2.79 -24.41 28.88
N PHE A 228 1.95 -23.41 29.18
CA PHE A 228 2.36 -22.19 29.87
C PHE A 228 3.32 -22.45 31.05
N PRO A 229 4.46 -21.72 31.17
CA PRO A 229 4.85 -20.55 30.38
C PRO A 229 5.51 -20.86 29.03
N GLY A 230 5.68 -22.13 28.65
CA GLY A 230 6.35 -22.54 27.42
C GLY A 230 7.85 -22.30 27.40
N LYS A 231 8.45 -22.38 26.20
CA LYS A 231 9.86 -22.09 25.95
C LYS A 231 10.05 -20.60 25.65
N PRO A 232 10.88 -19.87 26.42
CA PRO A 232 11.14 -18.45 26.15
C PRO A 232 11.62 -18.19 24.73
N VAL A 233 11.18 -17.07 24.14
CA VAL A 233 11.66 -16.65 22.82
C VAL A 233 13.12 -16.23 22.90
N ASP A 234 13.82 -16.39 21.78
CA ASP A 234 15.17 -15.87 21.63
C ASP A 234 15.13 -14.37 21.34
N ILE A 235 15.82 -13.58 22.16
CA ILE A 235 15.91 -12.12 22.05
C ILE A 235 17.33 -11.64 21.73
N ASP A 236 18.22 -12.54 21.32
CA ASP A 236 19.58 -12.20 20.91
C ASP A 236 19.56 -11.31 19.66
N PRO A 237 20.01 -10.05 19.77
CA PRO A 237 19.97 -9.11 18.65
C PRO A 237 20.87 -9.53 17.48
N SER A 238 21.91 -10.35 17.73
CA SER A 238 22.81 -10.83 16.67
C SER A 238 22.16 -11.88 15.76
N ARG A 239 21.08 -12.50 16.24
CA ARG A 239 20.28 -13.47 15.47
C ARG A 239 19.07 -12.83 14.79
N ALA A 240 18.80 -11.55 14.99
CA ALA A 240 17.78 -10.86 14.24
C ALA A 240 18.16 -10.80 12.74
N PRO A 241 17.20 -11.03 11.82
CA PRO A 241 15.78 -11.26 12.04
C PRO A 241 15.36 -12.74 12.16
N ASP A 242 16.30 -13.69 12.15
CA ASP A 242 16.02 -15.14 12.11
C ASP A 242 15.25 -15.65 13.34
N ASN A 243 15.27 -14.90 14.45
CA ASN A 243 14.54 -15.20 15.69
C ASN A 243 13.16 -14.52 15.80
N LEU A 244 12.66 -13.93 14.73
CA LEU A 244 11.28 -13.45 14.60
C LEU A 244 10.35 -14.54 14.00
N PRO A 245 9.02 -14.47 14.21
CA PRO A 245 8.30 -13.52 15.05
C PRO A 245 8.48 -13.77 16.55
N ILE A 246 8.31 -12.72 17.35
CA ILE A 246 8.08 -12.82 18.79
C ILE A 246 6.72 -13.47 19.04
N HIS A 247 6.68 -14.45 19.93
CA HIS A 247 5.45 -15.12 20.37
C HIS A 247 5.08 -14.70 21.80
N VAL A 248 3.78 -14.64 22.04
CA VAL A 248 3.19 -14.48 23.37
C VAL A 248 2.48 -15.77 23.75
N CYS A 249 2.84 -16.34 24.90
CA CYS A 249 2.12 -17.42 25.54
C CYS A 249 1.23 -16.85 26.65
N LEU A 250 -0.03 -17.30 26.73
CA LEU A 250 -1.02 -16.82 27.70
C LEU A 250 -1.54 -18.01 28.51
N ARG A 251 -1.58 -17.90 29.85
CA ARG A 251 -1.92 -19.01 30.76
C ARG A 251 -3.25 -19.68 30.41
N ASP A 252 -4.27 -18.87 30.12
CA ASP A 252 -5.62 -19.35 29.83
C ASP A 252 -5.94 -19.39 28.32
N GLY A 253 -4.93 -19.20 27.47
CA GLY A 253 -5.06 -19.19 26.02
C GLY A 253 -5.82 -17.97 25.46
N PHE A 254 -5.90 -17.93 24.13
CA PHE A 254 -6.47 -16.81 23.37
C PHE A 254 -7.97 -17.01 23.08
N GLN A 255 -8.72 -15.91 22.93
CA GLN A 255 -10.15 -15.88 22.58
C GLN A 255 -10.38 -15.15 21.24
N ALA A 256 -11.20 -15.76 20.37
CA ALA A 256 -11.40 -15.36 18.96
C ALA A 256 -12.11 -14.00 18.77
N ASP A 257 -12.61 -13.40 19.85
CA ASP A 257 -13.36 -12.15 19.90
C ASP A 257 -12.64 -11.08 20.74
N ARG A 258 -11.30 -11.18 20.82
CA ARG A 258 -10.44 -10.27 21.56
C ARG A 258 -9.32 -9.72 20.70
N VAL A 259 -8.81 -8.57 21.14
CA VAL A 259 -7.48 -8.08 20.77
C VAL A 259 -6.62 -8.11 22.02
N TYR A 260 -5.40 -8.62 21.87
CA TYR A 260 -4.37 -8.54 22.90
C TYR A 260 -3.35 -7.51 22.42
N GLN A 261 -3.33 -6.35 23.08
CA GLN A 261 -2.42 -5.25 22.77
C GLN A 261 -1.25 -5.27 23.73
N LEU A 262 -0.04 -5.36 23.19
CA LEU A 262 1.20 -5.42 23.95
C LEU A 262 2.04 -4.18 23.72
N THR A 263 2.43 -3.50 24.79
CA THR A 263 3.49 -2.47 24.78
C THR A 263 4.71 -2.98 25.53
N TYR A 264 5.89 -2.86 24.91
CA TYR A 264 7.15 -3.34 25.50
C TYR A 264 8.33 -2.49 25.04
N THR A 265 9.41 -2.51 25.81
CA THR A 265 10.67 -1.88 25.39
C THR A 265 11.39 -2.79 24.40
N ALA A 266 11.60 -2.31 23.18
CA ALA A 266 12.36 -2.98 22.14
C ALA A 266 13.75 -2.36 21.95
N GLY A 267 14.63 -3.12 21.29
CA GLY A 267 15.94 -2.67 20.82
C GLY A 267 16.06 -2.72 19.31
N ASN A 268 17.22 -2.29 18.81
CA ASN A 268 17.58 -2.32 17.38
C ASN A 268 16.66 -1.50 16.47
N ALA A 269 16.48 -0.21 16.75
CA ALA A 269 15.76 0.69 15.85
C ALA A 269 16.43 0.74 14.47
N TYR A 270 15.86 0.08 13.46
CA TYR A 270 16.33 0.16 12.09
C TYR A 270 16.08 1.56 11.51
N VAL A 271 17.05 2.09 10.78
CA VAL A 271 16.91 3.38 10.05
C VAL A 271 16.15 3.13 8.75
N LEU A 272 14.84 2.90 8.85
CA LEU A 272 14.01 2.39 7.75
C LEU A 272 13.98 3.31 6.51
N GLY A 273 14.11 4.63 6.70
CA GLY A 273 14.11 5.59 5.59
C GLY A 273 15.28 5.40 4.61
N VAL A 274 16.38 4.75 5.05
CA VAL A 274 17.50 4.35 4.18
C VAL A 274 17.03 3.43 3.06
N GLY A 275 16.00 2.60 3.28
CA GLY A 275 15.45 1.73 2.25
C GLY A 275 14.84 2.50 1.07
N MET A 276 14.22 3.66 1.32
CA MET A 276 13.69 4.51 0.26
C MET A 276 14.81 5.28 -0.48
N ALA A 277 15.88 5.65 0.20
CA ALA A 277 17.08 6.21 -0.43
C ALA A 277 17.83 5.15 -1.27
N ALA A 278 17.92 3.91 -0.80
CA ALA A 278 18.46 2.80 -1.59
C ALA A 278 17.66 2.60 -2.89
N PHE A 279 16.33 2.69 -2.82
CA PHE A 279 15.46 2.63 -4.00
C PHE A 279 15.75 3.81 -4.97
N ARG A 280 15.85 5.04 -4.46
CA ARG A 280 16.26 6.24 -5.22
C ARG A 280 17.57 5.99 -5.97
N ASP A 281 18.60 5.56 -5.26
CA ASP A 281 19.95 5.44 -5.77
C ASP A 281 20.08 4.32 -6.81
N VAL A 282 19.38 3.20 -6.60
CA VAL A 282 19.30 2.11 -7.59
C VAL A 282 18.60 2.58 -8.87
N GLY A 283 17.49 3.30 -8.74
CA GLY A 283 16.77 3.89 -9.88
C GLY A 283 17.66 4.87 -10.66
N ALA A 284 18.35 5.76 -9.95
CA ALA A 284 19.28 6.73 -10.53
C ALA A 284 20.47 6.06 -11.22
N PHE A 285 21.08 5.04 -10.58
CA PHE A 285 22.21 4.30 -11.13
C PHE A 285 21.86 3.64 -12.47
N PHE A 286 20.80 2.83 -12.48
CA PHE A 286 20.43 2.09 -13.68
C PHE A 286 19.91 2.98 -14.80
N ARG A 287 19.37 4.17 -14.47
CA ARG A 287 18.97 5.18 -15.45
C ARG A 287 20.16 5.90 -16.08
N HIS A 288 21.13 6.35 -15.27
CA HIS A 288 22.10 7.36 -15.71
C HIS A 288 23.53 6.84 -15.90
N GLU A 289 23.96 5.85 -15.11
CA GLU A 289 25.37 5.51 -15.00
C GLU A 289 25.80 4.46 -16.04
N LYS A 290 27.07 4.51 -16.46
CA LYS A 290 27.65 3.54 -17.41
C LYS A 290 28.21 2.30 -16.72
N ALA A 291 28.79 2.48 -15.54
CA ALA A 291 29.39 1.45 -14.71
C ALA A 291 29.38 1.92 -13.24
N ASP A 292 29.62 1.00 -12.31
CA ASP A 292 29.87 1.32 -10.90
C ASP A 292 31.31 1.80 -10.67
N ASP A 293 31.65 2.14 -9.41
CA ASP A 293 32.97 2.67 -9.05
C ASP A 293 34.10 1.64 -9.18
N THR A 294 33.75 0.36 -9.28
CA THR A 294 34.69 -0.75 -9.51
C THR A 294 34.83 -1.13 -10.99
N GLY A 295 34.10 -0.44 -11.88
CA GLY A 295 34.11 -0.69 -13.32
C GLY A 295 33.12 -1.75 -13.79
N THR A 296 32.24 -2.28 -12.94
CA THR A 296 31.20 -3.23 -13.35
C THR A 296 30.19 -2.51 -14.25
N PRO A 297 29.98 -2.94 -15.50
CA PRO A 297 29.08 -2.24 -16.41
C PRO A 297 27.62 -2.24 -15.93
N ASN A 298 26.93 -1.11 -16.06
CA ASN A 298 25.48 -1.07 -15.95
C ASN A 298 24.89 -1.85 -17.16
N PRO A 299 24.15 -2.95 -16.93
CA PRO A 299 23.64 -3.79 -18.00
C PRO A 299 22.73 -3.00 -18.97
N ILE A 300 21.98 -2.02 -18.49
CA ILE A 300 21.02 -1.25 -19.29
C ILE A 300 21.48 0.19 -19.62
N ALA A 301 22.77 0.49 -19.44
CA ALA A 301 23.34 1.79 -19.75
C ALA A 301 22.93 2.29 -21.15
N GLY A 302 22.47 3.53 -21.25
CA GLY A 302 22.08 4.16 -22.53
C GLY A 302 20.84 3.56 -23.20
N GLN A 303 20.10 2.65 -22.55
CA GLN A 303 18.85 2.09 -23.09
C GLN A 303 17.60 2.83 -22.57
N VAL A 304 17.72 3.68 -21.55
CA VAL A 304 16.58 4.36 -20.90
C VAL A 304 16.52 5.81 -21.36
N ARG A 305 15.39 6.20 -21.97
CA ARG A 305 15.07 7.58 -22.37
C ARG A 305 14.06 8.23 -21.42
N GLY A 306 13.20 7.43 -20.79
CA GLY A 306 12.31 7.86 -19.74
C GLY A 306 11.99 6.73 -18.77
N SER A 307 11.65 7.08 -17.53
CA SER A 307 11.30 6.10 -16.51
C SER A 307 10.09 6.51 -15.68
N ALA A 308 9.39 5.52 -15.12
CA ALA A 308 8.35 5.74 -14.14
C ALA A 308 8.47 4.82 -12.94
N ILE A 309 8.31 5.37 -11.74
CA ILE A 309 8.12 4.59 -10.51
C ILE A 309 6.68 4.10 -10.43
N ARG A 310 6.45 2.84 -10.05
CA ARG A 310 5.11 2.27 -9.92
C ARG A 310 4.97 1.44 -8.66
N GLY A 311 3.87 1.60 -7.94
CA GLY A 311 3.56 0.83 -6.73
C GLY A 311 2.07 0.54 -6.59
N VAL A 312 1.73 -0.55 -5.89
CA VAL A 312 0.36 -1.05 -5.68
C VAL A 312 0.12 -1.29 -4.19
N SER A 313 -0.95 -0.69 -3.64
CA SER A 313 -1.32 -0.80 -2.23
C SER A 313 -0.23 -0.23 -1.32
N GLN A 314 0.36 -1.02 -0.43
CA GLN A 314 1.46 -0.62 0.44
C GLN A 314 2.62 0.02 -0.34
N SER A 315 3.00 -0.54 -1.50
CA SER A 315 4.07 0.04 -2.31
C SER A 315 3.64 1.28 -3.09
N GLY A 316 2.35 1.48 -3.34
CA GLY A 316 1.83 2.77 -3.82
C GLY A 316 1.90 3.87 -2.76
N ASN A 317 1.68 3.52 -1.47
CA ASN A 317 1.89 4.44 -0.36
C ASN A 317 3.38 4.83 -0.22
N MET A 318 4.29 3.92 -0.58
CA MET A 318 5.72 4.22 -0.69
C MET A 318 6.01 5.23 -1.80
N VAL A 319 5.42 5.09 -3.00
CA VAL A 319 5.59 6.09 -4.08
C VAL A 319 5.20 7.49 -3.60
N ARG A 320 4.11 7.60 -2.85
CA ARG A 320 3.63 8.86 -2.28
C ARG A 320 4.59 9.42 -1.23
N GLN A 321 5.09 8.58 -0.33
CA GLN A 321 6.10 8.97 0.66
C GLN A 321 7.44 9.37 -0.01
N PHE A 322 7.87 8.65 -1.04
CA PHE A 322 9.08 8.93 -1.81
C PHE A 322 9.04 10.32 -2.43
N LEU A 323 7.91 10.70 -3.05
CA LEU A 323 7.70 12.04 -3.59
C LEU A 323 7.62 13.09 -2.48
N PHE A 324 6.88 12.82 -1.40
CA PHE A 324 6.77 13.72 -0.27
C PHE A 324 8.14 14.02 0.36
N MET A 325 9.01 13.03 0.50
CA MET A 325 10.38 13.19 1.02
C MET A 325 11.32 13.92 0.05
N GLY A 326 10.90 14.16 -1.20
CA GLY A 326 11.73 14.78 -2.22
C GLY A 326 12.75 13.82 -2.86
N LEU A 327 12.58 12.51 -2.67
CA LEU A 327 13.54 11.50 -3.13
C LEU A 327 13.53 11.29 -4.65
N ASN A 328 12.66 11.97 -5.40
CA ASN A 328 12.77 12.01 -6.86
C ASN A 328 13.92 12.90 -7.37
N GLN A 329 14.74 13.43 -6.46
CA GLN A 329 16.01 14.07 -6.74
C GLN A 329 17.15 13.22 -6.18
N ASP A 330 18.10 12.81 -7.03
CA ASP A 330 19.34 12.14 -6.60
C ASP A 330 20.35 13.14 -5.99
N GLU A 331 21.45 12.63 -5.43
CA GLU A 331 22.45 13.48 -4.78
C GLU A 331 23.26 14.36 -5.73
N ALA A 332 23.27 14.02 -7.02
CA ALA A 332 23.77 14.89 -8.08
C ALA A 332 22.74 15.96 -8.50
N GLY A 333 21.57 16.01 -7.85
CA GLY A 333 20.49 16.95 -8.14
C GLY A 333 19.63 16.59 -9.35
N ARG A 334 19.82 15.42 -9.96
CA ARG A 334 19.10 14.97 -11.16
C ARG A 334 17.75 14.35 -10.77
N GLN A 335 16.78 14.44 -11.68
CA GLN A 335 15.51 13.73 -11.54
C GLN A 335 15.71 12.21 -11.70
N VAL A 336 15.10 11.43 -10.81
CA VAL A 336 15.21 9.96 -10.80
C VAL A 336 14.18 9.34 -11.74
N HIS A 337 12.92 9.74 -11.65
CA HIS A 337 11.83 9.27 -12.49
C HIS A 337 11.03 10.41 -13.14
N ASP A 338 10.65 10.23 -14.40
CA ASP A 338 9.85 11.20 -15.17
C ASP A 338 8.34 11.00 -14.95
N GLY A 339 7.94 9.78 -14.58
CA GLY A 339 6.57 9.40 -14.26
C GLY A 339 6.46 8.76 -12.87
N ALA A 340 5.28 8.81 -12.28
CA ALA A 340 4.94 8.11 -11.05
C ALA A 340 3.52 7.56 -11.12
N TRP A 341 3.32 6.29 -10.74
CA TRP A 341 2.01 5.68 -10.70
C TRP A 341 1.72 5.02 -9.35
N ALA A 342 0.88 5.69 -8.55
CA ALA A 342 0.39 5.18 -7.28
C ALA A 342 -0.94 4.45 -7.49
N ILE A 343 -0.98 3.15 -7.23
CA ILE A 343 -2.16 2.31 -7.45
C ILE A 343 -2.74 1.93 -6.08
N ILE A 344 -4.04 2.15 -5.89
CA ILE A 344 -4.83 1.79 -4.71
C ILE A 344 -4.19 2.23 -3.38
N ALA A 345 -3.66 3.46 -3.36
CA ALA A 345 -2.81 3.99 -2.30
C ALA A 345 -3.26 5.38 -1.85
N GLY A 346 -4.18 5.45 -0.88
CA GLY A 346 -4.73 6.71 -0.38
C GLY A 346 -3.88 7.42 0.68
N ARG A 347 -2.67 6.90 0.99
CA ARG A 347 -1.88 7.40 2.11
C ARG A 347 -0.36 7.33 1.89
N ARG A 348 0.42 7.54 2.94
CA ARG A 348 1.88 7.35 2.95
C ARG A 348 2.27 6.13 3.79
N VAL A 349 3.46 5.58 3.53
CA VAL A 349 4.01 4.47 4.33
C VAL A 349 4.67 5.00 5.61
N ALA A 350 4.50 4.28 6.72
CA ALA A 350 5.16 4.55 8.00
C ALA A 350 6.59 3.99 8.05
N ALA A 351 7.48 4.52 7.21
CA ALA A 351 8.88 4.08 7.09
C ALA A 351 9.92 5.15 7.43
N ASN A 352 9.50 6.39 7.75
CA ASN A 352 10.42 7.48 8.09
C ASN A 352 10.28 7.96 9.54
N ALA A 353 9.84 7.11 10.44
CA ALA A 353 9.80 7.36 11.88
C ALA A 353 10.57 6.25 12.61
N ARG A 354 11.15 6.57 13.77
CA ARG A 354 11.72 5.54 14.65
C ARG A 354 10.63 4.55 15.03
N TRP A 355 10.97 3.26 15.02
CA TRP A 355 10.01 2.15 15.23
C TRP A 355 8.92 2.03 14.15
N GLY A 356 9.16 2.58 12.94
CA GLY A 356 8.23 2.49 11.83
C GLY A 356 7.77 1.05 11.53
N GLN A 357 6.51 0.91 11.13
CA GLN A 357 5.90 -0.38 10.81
C GLN A 357 5.29 -0.28 9.40
N PRO A 358 6.10 -0.41 8.34
CA PRO A 358 5.65 -0.15 6.97
C PRO A 358 4.58 -1.13 6.47
N ASP A 359 4.44 -2.30 7.13
CA ASP A 359 3.43 -3.29 6.75
C ASP A 359 2.01 -3.01 7.25
N GLY A 360 1.81 -1.96 8.06
CA GLY A 360 0.48 -1.61 8.56
C GLY A 360 -0.53 -1.40 7.44
N VAL A 361 -1.82 -1.61 7.73
CA VAL A 361 -2.95 -1.41 6.80
C VAL A 361 -4.09 -0.61 7.43
N LEU A 362 -3.75 0.34 8.30
CA LEU A 362 -4.65 1.31 8.95
C LEU A 362 -5.53 0.76 10.07
N GLU A 363 -5.06 -0.30 10.73
CA GLU A 363 -5.60 -0.69 12.04
C GLU A 363 -5.39 0.45 13.05
N LEU A 364 -6.12 0.38 14.16
CA LEU A 364 -5.96 1.32 15.28
C LEU A 364 -4.48 1.44 15.69
N TYR A 365 -4.04 2.68 15.92
CA TYR A 365 -2.67 3.07 16.24
C TYR A 365 -1.60 2.74 15.18
N GLN A 366 -1.97 2.69 13.90
CA GLN A 366 -1.00 2.61 12.80
C GLN A 366 -0.80 3.98 12.13
N MET A 367 0.46 4.39 12.04
CA MET A 367 0.92 5.59 11.33
C MET A 367 0.70 5.49 9.80
N GLY A 368 0.87 6.62 9.11
CA GLY A 368 0.86 6.76 7.65
C GLY A 368 -0.24 7.68 7.12
N SER A 369 -1.06 8.25 8.00
CA SER A 369 -2.14 9.20 7.64
C SER A 369 -1.89 10.62 8.16
N GLU A 370 -0.78 10.83 8.86
CA GLU A 370 -0.34 12.11 9.40
C GLU A 370 0.09 13.05 8.28
N GLY A 371 -0.07 14.36 8.52
CA GLY A 371 0.27 15.39 7.55
C GLY A 371 -0.51 15.29 6.23
N PRO A 372 0.00 15.91 5.16
CA PRO A 372 -0.70 16.00 3.89
C PRO A 372 -0.81 14.64 3.19
N GLN A 373 -1.98 14.37 2.63
CA GLN A 373 -2.26 13.22 1.77
C GLN A 373 -2.65 13.64 0.35
N TRP A 374 -2.47 14.92 0.01
CA TRP A 374 -2.87 15.51 -1.26
C TRP A 374 -1.66 16.08 -2.01
N TRP A 375 -1.78 16.24 -3.33
CA TRP A 375 -0.65 16.53 -4.20
C TRP A 375 -0.12 17.96 -4.09
N VAL A 376 -1.00 18.96 -3.98
CA VAL A 376 -0.67 20.40 -3.97
C VAL A 376 -0.44 20.92 -2.55
N ASP A 377 0.20 22.08 -2.40
CA ASP A 377 0.23 22.74 -1.09
C ASP A 377 -1.20 23.17 -0.70
N TRP A 378 -1.71 22.60 0.39
CA TRP A 378 -3.07 22.86 0.88
C TRP A 378 -3.10 22.97 2.40
N PRO A 379 -3.86 23.91 2.99
CA PRO A 379 -3.93 24.09 4.44
C PRO A 379 -4.65 22.92 5.12
N ASP A 380 -4.03 22.37 6.16
CA ASP A 380 -4.63 21.33 7.00
C ASP A 380 -5.24 21.98 8.26
N ARG A 381 -6.39 22.63 8.05
CA ARG A 381 -7.03 23.51 9.06
C ARG A 381 -7.46 22.76 10.31
N VAL A 382 -8.10 21.60 10.15
CA VAL A 382 -8.62 20.84 11.30
C VAL A 382 -7.50 20.22 12.11
N ARG A 383 -6.30 19.96 11.57
CA ARG A 383 -5.16 19.49 12.38
C ARG A 383 -4.25 20.61 12.88
N GLU A 384 -4.52 21.85 12.47
CA GLU A 384 -3.72 23.04 12.75
C GLU A 384 -2.27 22.88 12.24
N LEU A 385 -2.10 22.32 11.04
CA LEU A 385 -0.80 22.14 10.40
C LEU A 385 -0.60 23.12 9.23
N PRO A 386 0.66 23.50 8.92
CA PRO A 386 0.95 24.38 7.79
C PRO A 386 0.53 23.77 6.45
N ALA A 387 0.33 24.63 5.45
CA ALA A 387 0.06 24.18 4.09
C ALA A 387 1.28 23.45 3.53
N LYS A 388 1.05 22.25 3.00
CA LYS A 388 2.07 21.39 2.38
C LYS A 388 1.40 20.35 1.49
N GLY A 389 2.12 19.76 0.55
CA GLY A 389 1.63 18.72 -0.35
C GLY A 389 2.69 17.67 -0.67
N LEU A 390 2.28 16.60 -1.35
CA LEU A 390 3.21 15.57 -1.81
C LEU A 390 4.21 16.10 -2.86
N LEU A 391 3.87 17.16 -3.60
CA LEU A 391 4.71 17.75 -4.64
C LEU A 391 5.55 18.96 -4.17
N THR A 392 5.46 19.39 -2.90
CA THR A 392 6.17 20.59 -2.41
C THR A 392 7.67 20.52 -2.70
N ARG A 393 8.31 19.42 -2.31
CA ARG A 393 9.76 19.25 -2.43
C ARG A 393 10.21 19.09 -3.88
N CYS A 394 9.48 18.32 -4.69
CA CYS A 394 9.82 18.13 -6.10
C CYS A 394 9.62 19.42 -6.92
N THR A 395 8.69 20.28 -6.51
CA THR A 395 8.46 21.57 -7.18
C THR A 395 9.65 22.48 -6.96
N ALA A 396 10.11 22.57 -5.71
CA ALA A 396 11.30 23.35 -5.36
C ALA A 396 12.57 22.85 -6.06
N SER A 397 12.73 21.52 -6.18
CA SER A 397 13.91 20.93 -6.84
C SER A 397 13.77 20.74 -8.36
N LYS A 398 12.60 21.09 -8.95
CA LYS A 398 12.27 20.86 -10.37
C LYS A 398 12.41 19.40 -10.81
N THR A 399 12.00 18.48 -9.94
CA THR A 399 12.02 17.03 -10.19
C THR A 399 10.64 16.40 -10.09
N CYS A 400 9.55 17.17 -10.22
CA CYS A 400 8.22 16.57 -10.19
C CYS A 400 7.99 15.64 -11.40
N PRO A 401 7.52 14.39 -11.16
CA PRO A 401 7.13 13.51 -12.25
C PRO A 401 5.73 13.83 -12.75
N LYS A 402 5.39 13.30 -13.93
CA LYS A 402 4.01 13.12 -14.37
C LYS A 402 3.35 12.04 -13.52
N VAL A 403 2.31 12.41 -12.75
CA VAL A 403 1.68 11.51 -11.79
C VAL A 403 0.37 10.95 -12.34
N MET A 404 0.24 9.64 -12.30
CA MET A 404 -1.05 8.97 -12.33
C MET A 404 -1.35 8.35 -10.98
N GLU A 405 -2.61 8.34 -10.62
CA GLU A 405 -3.12 7.50 -9.55
C GLU A 405 -4.46 6.90 -9.93
N HIS A 406 -4.69 5.68 -9.45
CA HIS A 406 -6.02 5.13 -9.52
C HIS A 406 -6.38 4.35 -8.27
N PHE A 407 -7.68 4.36 -7.98
CA PHE A 407 -8.26 3.79 -6.77
C PHE A 407 -9.46 2.93 -7.13
N GLY A 408 -9.72 1.92 -6.31
CA GLY A 408 -11.02 1.29 -6.19
C GLY A 408 -11.83 1.92 -5.06
N ALA A 409 -13.02 1.38 -4.85
CA ALA A 409 -13.94 1.90 -3.84
C ALA A 409 -13.52 1.54 -2.42
N ALA A 410 -12.89 0.37 -2.22
CA ALA A 410 -12.36 -0.05 -0.92
C ALA A 410 -11.40 0.96 -0.28
N GLU A 411 -10.67 1.74 -1.09
CA GLU A 411 -9.76 2.76 -0.55
C GLU A 411 -10.50 3.90 0.16
N VAL A 412 -11.75 4.18 -0.22
CA VAL A 412 -12.58 5.19 0.46
C VAL A 412 -13.07 4.68 1.82
N TYR A 413 -13.62 3.48 1.87
CA TYR A 413 -14.29 2.97 3.08
C TYR A 413 -13.32 2.46 4.15
N ALA A 414 -12.21 1.84 3.74
CA ALA A 414 -11.28 1.18 4.67
C ALA A 414 -9.89 1.81 4.69
N LEU A 415 -9.43 2.42 3.58
CA LEU A 415 -8.08 2.96 3.46
C LEU A 415 -7.99 4.49 3.43
N LYS A 416 -9.01 5.18 3.96
CA LYS A 416 -8.97 6.60 4.34
C LYS A 416 -8.72 7.58 3.19
N LEU A 417 -9.03 7.19 1.95
CA LEU A 417 -8.70 7.95 0.74
C LEU A 417 -9.39 9.32 0.66
N SER A 418 -10.60 9.48 1.21
CA SER A 418 -11.35 10.74 1.04
C SER A 418 -10.63 11.96 1.60
N LEU A 419 -9.75 11.79 2.60
CA LEU A 419 -8.90 12.86 3.13
C LEU A 419 -8.04 13.51 2.04
N GLU A 420 -7.54 12.74 1.08
CA GLU A 420 -6.77 13.26 -0.05
C GLU A 420 -7.61 14.15 -0.98
N TRP A 421 -8.91 13.89 -1.07
CA TRP A 421 -9.81 14.57 -2.00
C TRP A 421 -10.33 15.87 -1.44
N VAL A 422 -10.64 15.91 -0.14
CA VAL A 422 -11.37 17.02 0.48
C VAL A 422 -10.70 17.62 1.72
N GLY A 423 -9.50 17.14 2.07
CA GLY A 423 -8.74 17.62 3.21
C GLY A 423 -9.39 17.31 4.56
N SER A 424 -8.77 17.78 5.64
CA SER A 424 -9.20 17.47 7.01
C SER A 424 -10.50 18.13 7.44
N SER A 425 -10.92 19.19 6.73
CA SER A 425 -12.21 19.87 6.93
C SER A 425 -13.36 19.17 6.18
N ALA A 426 -13.03 18.44 5.11
CA ALA A 426 -13.98 17.70 4.28
C ALA A 426 -15.13 18.55 3.71
N ASP A 427 -14.88 19.82 3.42
CA ASP A 427 -15.88 20.81 3.02
C ASP A 427 -15.65 21.39 1.60
N VAL A 428 -14.50 21.09 0.98
CA VAL A 428 -14.15 21.57 -0.36
C VAL A 428 -13.28 20.56 -1.09
N ASP A 429 -13.41 20.48 -2.42
CA ASP A 429 -12.52 19.67 -3.26
C ASP A 429 -11.12 20.30 -3.33
N ILE A 430 -10.09 19.53 -3.00
CA ILE A 430 -8.69 19.93 -3.21
C ILE A 430 -8.37 19.82 -4.71
N PRO A 431 -7.82 20.87 -5.35
CA PRO A 431 -7.48 20.82 -6.77
C PRO A 431 -6.31 19.86 -7.02
N LEU A 432 -6.29 19.28 -8.22
CA LEU A 432 -5.14 18.52 -8.70
C LEU A 432 -4.12 19.45 -9.34
N ALA A 433 -2.84 19.14 -9.17
CA ALA A 433 -1.78 19.77 -9.95
C ALA A 433 -1.92 19.39 -11.45
N PRO A 434 -1.50 20.25 -12.39
CA PRO A 434 -1.60 19.97 -13.83
C PRO A 434 -0.95 18.65 -14.27
N GLU A 435 0.09 18.23 -13.56
CA GLU A 435 0.89 17.02 -13.77
C GLU A 435 0.24 15.76 -13.18
N VAL A 436 -0.91 15.89 -12.50
CA VAL A 436 -1.59 14.77 -11.82
C VAL A 436 -2.84 14.34 -12.59
N ARG A 437 -3.05 13.03 -12.67
CA ARG A 437 -4.26 12.41 -13.22
C ARG A 437 -4.80 11.37 -12.25
N ARG A 438 -6.08 11.50 -11.91
CA ARG A 438 -6.78 10.69 -10.89
C ARG A 438 -7.94 9.91 -11.51
N TYR A 439 -7.98 8.61 -11.23
CA TYR A 439 -9.01 7.71 -11.73
C TYR A 439 -9.62 6.89 -10.60
N TYR A 440 -10.96 6.86 -10.52
CA TYR A 440 -11.69 6.10 -9.51
C TYR A 440 -12.54 5.01 -10.14
N VAL A 441 -12.29 3.76 -9.82
CA VAL A 441 -13.08 2.61 -10.28
C VAL A 441 -14.22 2.37 -9.28
N ALA A 442 -15.36 3.01 -9.52
CA ALA A 442 -16.55 2.95 -8.68
C ALA A 442 -16.97 1.50 -8.34
N GLY A 443 -17.36 1.28 -7.09
CA GLY A 443 -17.83 0.03 -6.55
C GLY A 443 -16.82 -1.11 -6.48
N SER A 444 -15.55 -0.92 -6.85
CA SER A 444 -14.58 -2.03 -6.95
C SER A 444 -13.87 -2.37 -5.63
N PRO A 445 -13.49 -3.65 -5.42
CA PRO A 445 -12.70 -4.06 -4.26
C PRO A 445 -11.24 -3.61 -4.38
N HIS A 446 -10.48 -3.72 -3.29
CA HIS A 446 -9.03 -3.47 -3.28
C HIS A 446 -8.32 -4.33 -4.35
N GLY A 447 -7.69 -3.69 -5.33
CA GLY A 447 -6.98 -4.35 -6.45
C GLY A 447 -7.85 -4.78 -7.64
N GLY A 448 -9.17 -4.62 -7.53
CA GLY A 448 -10.16 -5.04 -8.50
C GLY A 448 -10.51 -6.53 -8.41
N GLY A 449 -11.73 -6.86 -8.84
CA GLY A 449 -12.24 -8.22 -8.95
C GLY A 449 -11.78 -8.96 -10.21
N ALA A 450 -12.24 -10.21 -10.33
CA ALA A 450 -11.86 -11.11 -11.42
C ALA A 450 -12.40 -10.68 -12.80
N GLY A 451 -13.38 -9.79 -12.85
CA GLY A 451 -14.10 -9.44 -14.08
C GLY A 451 -15.02 -10.55 -14.58
N GLY A 452 -15.43 -10.42 -15.84
CA GLY A 452 -16.38 -11.32 -16.49
C GLY A 452 -17.83 -11.05 -16.12
N PHE A 453 -18.74 -11.80 -16.75
CA PHE A 453 -20.18 -11.64 -16.63
C PHE A 453 -20.79 -12.97 -16.16
N ARG A 454 -20.98 -13.14 -14.85
CA ARG A 454 -21.57 -14.34 -14.24
C ARG A 454 -22.66 -13.93 -13.27
N HIS A 455 -23.79 -14.64 -13.29
CA HIS A 455 -24.91 -14.39 -12.38
C HIS A 455 -25.56 -15.71 -11.89
N PRO A 456 -25.62 -15.95 -10.56
CA PRO A 456 -24.95 -15.17 -9.52
C PRO A 456 -23.43 -15.30 -9.66
N GLY A 457 -22.70 -14.35 -9.09
CA GLY A 457 -21.24 -14.42 -9.00
C GLY A 457 -20.77 -15.55 -8.07
N GLY A 458 -19.47 -15.59 -7.76
CA GLY A 458 -18.96 -16.54 -6.76
C GLY A 458 -19.59 -16.25 -5.39
N THR A 459 -20.01 -17.28 -4.66
CA THR A 459 -20.64 -17.17 -3.32
C THR A 459 -19.77 -17.78 -2.22
N THR A 460 -18.55 -18.20 -2.55
CA THR A 460 -17.63 -18.82 -1.61
C THR A 460 -17.29 -17.85 -0.48
N PRO A 461 -17.50 -18.24 0.79
CA PRO A 461 -17.04 -17.45 1.92
C PRO A 461 -15.55 -17.16 1.81
N PHE A 462 -15.14 -15.95 2.21
CA PHE A 462 -13.75 -15.57 2.21
C PHE A 462 -13.44 -14.67 3.41
N SER A 463 -12.17 -14.69 3.82
CA SER A 463 -11.70 -13.91 4.96
C SER A 463 -11.64 -12.42 4.63
N CYS A 464 -12.07 -11.59 5.57
CA CYS A 464 -11.73 -10.17 5.56
C CYS A 464 -10.19 -10.04 5.51
N PRO A 465 -9.64 -9.24 4.58
CA PRO A 465 -8.20 -9.01 4.53
C PRO A 465 -7.70 -8.48 5.87
N GLY A 466 -6.50 -8.89 6.30
CA GLY A 466 -6.04 -8.52 7.64
C GLY A 466 -5.20 -9.60 8.32
N ASN A 467 -4.65 -9.27 9.48
CA ASN A 467 -4.07 -10.21 10.44
C ASN A 467 -5.14 -11.01 11.23
N GLN A 468 -6.26 -11.33 10.57
CA GLN A 468 -7.49 -12.00 11.05
C GLN A 468 -8.65 -11.10 11.48
N PHE A 469 -9.17 -10.35 10.51
CA PHE A 469 -10.36 -9.52 10.67
C PHE A 469 -11.70 -10.28 10.72
N GLY A 470 -11.72 -11.58 10.43
CA GLY A 470 -12.94 -12.40 10.42
C GLY A 470 -13.34 -12.83 9.00
N GLN A 471 -14.60 -13.23 8.82
CA GLN A 471 -15.17 -13.62 7.52
C GLN A 471 -16.08 -12.54 6.95
N ALA A 472 -16.09 -12.40 5.63
CA ALA A 472 -17.04 -11.56 4.91
C ALA A 472 -18.42 -12.23 4.87
N THR A 473 -19.48 -11.43 4.94
CA THR A 473 -20.87 -11.90 4.82
C THR A 473 -21.41 -11.86 3.39
N LEU A 474 -20.93 -10.93 2.55
CA LEU A 474 -21.37 -10.78 1.16
C LEU A 474 -20.40 -11.46 0.19
N ALA A 475 -20.91 -11.80 -1.00
CA ALA A 475 -20.12 -12.42 -2.07
C ALA A 475 -18.95 -11.53 -2.54
N PRO A 476 -17.85 -12.11 -3.05
CA PRO A 476 -16.74 -11.36 -3.63
C PRO A 476 -17.17 -10.51 -4.82
N ASN A 477 -16.68 -9.28 -4.85
CA ASN A 477 -16.98 -8.30 -5.89
C ASN A 477 -16.20 -8.54 -7.20
N PRO A 478 -16.86 -8.67 -8.36
CA PRO A 478 -16.19 -8.96 -9.63
C PRO A 478 -15.63 -7.74 -10.36
N VAL A 479 -15.92 -6.49 -9.97
CA VAL A 479 -15.56 -5.29 -10.76
C VAL A 479 -14.03 -5.15 -10.92
N PRO A 480 -13.49 -5.28 -12.14
CA PRO A 480 -12.04 -5.35 -12.36
C PRO A 480 -11.40 -3.97 -12.46
N HIS A 481 -10.09 -3.93 -12.19
CA HIS A 481 -9.22 -2.78 -12.54
C HIS A 481 -8.41 -3.05 -13.82
N ARG A 482 -8.47 -4.27 -14.37
CA ARG A 482 -7.56 -4.77 -15.42
C ARG A 482 -7.55 -3.87 -16.64
N GLU A 483 -8.71 -3.52 -17.16
CA GLU A 483 -8.88 -2.75 -18.40
C GLU A 483 -8.31 -1.33 -18.25
N LEU A 484 -8.57 -0.68 -17.10
CA LEU A 484 -7.98 0.62 -16.78
C LEU A 484 -6.46 0.51 -16.62
N ARG A 485 -5.95 -0.52 -15.95
CA ARG A 485 -4.49 -0.72 -15.79
C ARG A 485 -3.78 -0.92 -17.13
N ASN A 486 -4.35 -1.70 -18.04
CA ASN A 486 -3.80 -1.91 -19.38
C ASN A 486 -3.65 -0.57 -20.12
N LEU A 487 -4.71 0.25 -20.08
CA LEU A 487 -4.73 1.57 -20.70
C LEU A 487 -3.70 2.52 -20.05
N LEU A 488 -3.70 2.63 -18.72
CA LEU A 488 -2.86 3.60 -18.00
C LEU A 488 -1.37 3.25 -18.11
N SER A 489 -1.01 1.97 -18.20
CA SER A 489 0.37 1.55 -18.48
C SER A 489 0.88 2.12 -19.81
N ALA A 490 0.11 1.91 -20.88
CA ALA A 490 0.45 2.45 -22.20
C ALA A 490 0.48 4.00 -22.19
N ALA A 491 -0.49 4.61 -21.52
CA ALA A 491 -0.60 6.07 -21.43
C ALA A 491 0.55 6.70 -20.64
N MET A 492 1.07 6.06 -19.58
CA MET A 492 2.20 6.57 -18.81
C MET A 492 3.47 6.63 -19.67
N ARG A 493 3.75 5.56 -20.41
CA ARG A 493 4.87 5.53 -21.34
C ARG A 493 4.75 6.61 -22.41
N ASP A 494 3.58 6.75 -23.02
CA ASP A 494 3.36 7.76 -24.07
C ASP A 494 3.42 9.18 -23.50
N TRP A 495 2.92 9.40 -22.28
CA TRP A 495 3.00 10.69 -21.63
C TRP A 495 4.45 11.06 -21.34
N VAL A 496 5.24 10.14 -20.79
CA VAL A 496 6.66 10.38 -20.50
C VAL A 496 7.47 10.56 -21.78
N LEU A 497 7.38 9.63 -22.75
CA LEU A 497 8.26 9.63 -23.92
C LEU A 497 7.83 10.58 -25.05
N LYS A 498 6.54 10.86 -25.19
CA LYS A 498 5.97 11.61 -26.32
C LYS A 498 5.24 12.88 -25.91
N GLY A 499 5.00 13.08 -24.61
CA GLY A 499 4.22 14.21 -24.10
C GLY A 499 2.70 14.07 -24.27
N THR A 500 2.21 12.92 -24.76
CA THR A 500 0.77 12.69 -24.97
C THR A 500 0.06 12.46 -23.63
N PRO A 501 -0.82 13.35 -23.17
CA PRO A 501 -1.49 13.17 -21.87
C PRO A 501 -2.44 11.96 -21.90
N PRO A 502 -2.63 11.27 -20.75
CA PRO A 502 -3.66 10.24 -20.61
C PRO A 502 -5.07 10.87 -20.63
N PRO A 503 -6.14 10.05 -20.65
CA PRO A 503 -7.52 10.56 -20.51
C PRO A 503 -7.68 11.48 -19.29
N PRO A 504 -8.58 12.47 -19.33
CA PRO A 504 -8.83 13.36 -18.19
C PRO A 504 -9.23 12.60 -16.92
N SER A 505 -8.91 13.17 -15.76
CA SER A 505 -9.28 12.61 -14.45
C SER A 505 -10.80 12.37 -14.33
N ARG A 506 -11.18 11.28 -13.66
CA ARG A 506 -12.58 10.92 -13.36
C ARG A 506 -12.66 10.30 -11.96
N TYR A 507 -13.27 11.02 -11.04
CA TYR A 507 -13.44 10.66 -9.63
C TYR A 507 -14.55 11.53 -9.02
N PRO A 508 -15.29 11.05 -8.01
CA PRO A 508 -16.37 11.80 -7.39
C PRO A 508 -15.87 13.07 -6.67
N THR A 509 -16.67 14.13 -6.69
CA THR A 509 -16.33 15.44 -6.08
C THR A 509 -17.51 16.04 -5.32
N LEU A 510 -17.23 16.88 -4.32
CA LEU A 510 -18.24 17.67 -3.60
C LEU A 510 -18.97 18.63 -4.55
N ALA A 511 -18.25 19.32 -5.43
CA ALA A 511 -18.80 20.31 -6.36
C ALA A 511 -19.86 19.74 -7.32
N ARG A 512 -19.81 18.43 -7.61
CA ARG A 512 -20.82 17.74 -8.44
C ARG A 512 -21.91 17.04 -7.62
N GLY A 513 -21.88 17.16 -6.28
CA GLY A 513 -22.79 16.43 -5.38
C GLY A 513 -22.58 14.92 -5.40
N GLU A 514 -21.40 14.46 -5.84
CA GLU A 514 -21.05 13.05 -5.96
C GLU A 514 -20.31 12.53 -4.72
N LEU A 515 -19.79 13.41 -3.87
CA LEU A 515 -19.29 13.08 -2.53
C LEU A 515 -20.25 13.61 -1.46
N VAL A 516 -20.51 12.79 -0.45
CA VAL A 516 -21.50 13.04 0.60
C VAL A 516 -21.03 12.48 1.95
N ASP A 517 -21.76 12.81 3.02
CA ASP A 517 -21.52 12.21 4.34
C ASP A 517 -21.76 10.68 4.32
N PRO A 518 -21.04 9.91 5.16
CA PRO A 518 -21.11 8.45 5.17
C PRO A 518 -22.34 7.95 5.93
N THR A 519 -23.52 8.35 5.47
CA THR A 519 -24.81 7.86 5.95
C THR A 519 -25.61 7.29 4.79
N ARG A 520 -26.47 6.31 5.08
CA ARG A 520 -27.34 5.70 4.06
C ARG A 520 -28.16 6.76 3.32
N GLU A 521 -28.72 7.72 4.06
CA GLU A 521 -29.56 8.79 3.54
C GLU A 521 -28.78 9.75 2.63
N ALA A 522 -27.60 10.20 3.05
CA ALA A 522 -26.80 11.13 2.28
C ALA A 522 -26.23 10.49 1.00
N MET A 523 -25.86 9.22 1.07
CA MET A 523 -25.48 8.39 -0.08
C MET A 523 -26.63 8.15 -1.06
N GLY A 524 -27.88 8.21 -0.59
CA GLY A 524 -29.04 7.74 -1.35
C GLY A 524 -29.07 6.22 -1.49
N PHE A 525 -28.46 5.48 -0.55
CA PHE A 525 -28.39 4.02 -0.63
C PHE A 525 -29.78 3.39 -0.35
N PRO A 526 -30.28 2.50 -1.23
CA PRO A 526 -31.62 1.95 -1.10
C PRO A 526 -31.78 1.08 0.15
N ALA A 527 -32.87 1.27 0.89
CA ALA A 527 -33.23 0.43 2.02
C ALA A 527 -33.80 -0.92 1.55
N GLY A 528 -33.50 -2.01 2.26
CA GLY A 528 -34.04 -3.34 1.96
C GLY A 528 -33.23 -4.15 0.94
N VAL A 529 -32.02 -3.71 0.56
CA VAL A 529 -31.12 -4.55 -0.26
C VAL A 529 -30.77 -5.84 0.49
N PRO A 530 -30.99 -7.03 -0.09
CA PRO A 530 -30.76 -8.30 0.58
C PRO A 530 -29.34 -8.44 1.14
N GLY A 531 -29.23 -8.91 2.39
CA GLY A 531 -27.95 -9.14 3.06
C GLY A 531 -27.28 -7.91 3.65
N ILE A 532 -27.85 -6.70 3.48
CA ILE A 532 -27.28 -5.46 4.02
C ILE A 532 -28.18 -4.94 5.17
N PRO A 533 -27.78 -5.15 6.43
CA PRO A 533 -28.52 -4.61 7.57
C PRO A 533 -28.23 -3.12 7.74
N ASP A 534 -29.25 -2.35 8.12
CA ASP A 534 -29.13 -0.90 8.40
C ASP A 534 -28.07 -0.59 9.47
N SER A 535 -27.78 -1.53 10.37
CA SER A 535 -26.78 -1.37 11.41
C SER A 535 -25.36 -1.13 10.86
N VAL A 536 -25.04 -1.55 9.63
CA VAL A 536 -23.71 -1.29 9.06
C VAL A 536 -23.45 0.21 8.85
N PHE A 537 -24.48 1.00 8.55
CA PHE A 537 -24.36 2.43 8.26
C PHE A 537 -24.21 3.33 9.49
N ARG A 538 -24.12 2.73 10.69
CA ARG A 538 -23.85 3.49 11.91
C ARG A 538 -22.40 4.01 11.89
N PRO A 539 -22.13 5.22 12.43
CA PRO A 539 -20.78 5.81 12.42
C PRO A 539 -19.70 4.87 12.99
N GLU A 540 -20.02 4.08 14.00
CA GLU A 540 -19.11 3.13 14.64
C GLU A 540 -18.80 1.86 13.81
N ASN A 541 -19.46 1.67 12.66
CA ASN A 541 -19.37 0.45 11.85
C ASN A 541 -18.94 0.67 10.40
N PHE A 542 -19.19 1.84 9.81
CA PHE A 542 -19.21 1.99 8.35
C PHE A 542 -17.88 2.39 7.71
N VAL A 543 -17.36 3.58 7.98
CA VAL A 543 -16.17 4.12 7.31
C VAL A 543 -15.03 4.26 8.29
N PHE A 544 -13.85 3.75 7.93
CA PHE A 544 -12.64 3.92 8.72
C PHE A 544 -12.19 5.38 8.63
N PRO A 545 -12.27 6.16 9.72
CA PRO A 545 -11.92 7.56 9.69
C PRO A 545 -10.41 7.74 9.80
N VAL A 546 -9.96 8.95 9.51
CA VAL A 546 -8.61 9.36 9.86
C VAL A 546 -8.59 9.86 11.29
N PHE A 547 -7.67 9.33 12.08
CA PHE A 547 -7.37 9.82 13.42
C PHE A 547 -6.25 10.84 13.35
N ASP A 548 -6.39 11.92 14.11
CA ASP A 548 -5.29 12.80 14.45
C ASP A 548 -4.69 12.34 15.78
N TYR A 549 -3.60 11.59 15.70
CA TYR A 549 -2.93 11.03 16.87
C TYR A 549 -1.95 12.02 17.50
N ASP A 550 -1.80 11.91 18.82
CA ASP A 550 -0.70 12.52 19.57
C ASP A 550 0.40 11.50 19.81
N TRP A 551 1.39 11.49 18.91
CA TRP A 551 2.56 10.61 18.97
C TRP A 551 3.67 11.11 19.88
N GLY A 552 3.52 12.31 20.46
CA GLY A 552 4.56 12.97 21.27
C GLY A 552 5.23 14.17 20.60
N PRO A 553 6.03 14.93 21.37
CA PRO A 553 6.67 16.16 20.92
C PRO A 553 7.80 15.94 19.90
N ASP A 554 8.49 14.80 19.94
CA ASP A 554 9.60 14.48 19.05
C ASP A 554 9.16 13.85 17.72
N PHE A 555 7.85 13.70 17.52
CA PHE A 555 7.26 13.27 16.25
C PHE A 555 6.71 14.47 15.47
N ASP A 556 7.30 14.73 14.30
CA ASP A 556 6.82 15.75 13.38
C ASP A 556 5.56 15.25 12.65
N ARG A 557 4.42 15.78 13.06
CA ARG A 557 3.09 15.45 12.50
C ARG A 557 2.91 15.89 11.04
N VAL A 558 3.65 16.89 10.57
CA VAL A 558 3.61 17.33 9.16
C VAL A 558 4.40 16.34 8.32
N GLU A 559 5.61 16.01 8.75
CA GLU A 559 6.50 15.11 8.03
C GLU A 559 6.08 13.63 8.13
N ALA A 560 5.34 13.28 9.18
CA ALA A 560 5.12 11.90 9.62
C ALA A 560 6.46 11.20 9.89
N ALA A 561 7.34 11.89 10.62
CA ALA A 561 8.74 11.51 10.83
C ALA A 561 9.21 11.86 12.26
N GLY A 562 10.41 11.41 12.63
CA GLY A 562 10.96 11.61 13.98
C GLY A 562 10.68 10.45 14.92
N VAL A 563 10.60 10.74 16.22
CA VAL A 563 10.61 9.74 17.30
C VAL A 563 9.27 9.76 18.03
N PRO A 564 8.35 8.83 17.76
CA PRO A 564 7.16 8.68 18.58
C PRO A 564 7.53 8.15 19.96
N ASP A 565 7.02 8.77 21.02
CA ASP A 565 7.26 8.36 22.42
C ASP A 565 5.96 8.04 23.19
N ARG A 566 4.79 8.40 22.63
CA ARG A 566 3.46 8.05 23.16
C ARG A 566 2.92 6.82 22.46
N VAL A 567 3.05 5.67 23.11
CA VAL A 567 2.69 4.37 22.54
C VAL A 567 1.88 3.58 23.59
N PRO A 568 0.55 3.37 23.39
CA PRO A 568 -0.27 3.86 22.27
C PRO A 568 -0.49 5.38 22.32
N PRO A 569 -0.65 6.05 21.17
CA PRO A 569 -0.94 7.49 21.14
C PRO A 569 -2.40 7.77 21.51
N ALA A 570 -2.64 8.96 22.06
CA ALA A 570 -4.01 9.44 22.25
C ALA A 570 -4.63 9.86 20.90
N ILE A 571 -5.92 9.60 20.71
CA ILE A 571 -6.69 10.17 19.59
C ILE A 571 -7.10 11.59 20.00
N ARG A 572 -6.53 12.62 19.38
CA ARG A 572 -6.89 14.02 19.65
C ARG A 572 -8.25 14.35 19.05
N ARG A 573 -8.52 13.85 17.84
CA ARG A 573 -9.76 14.06 17.10
C ARG A 573 -9.93 12.99 16.02
N VAL A 574 -11.19 12.71 15.69
CA VAL A 574 -11.60 11.89 14.54
C VAL A 574 -11.97 12.85 13.42
N LEU A 575 -11.35 12.72 12.25
CA LEU A 575 -11.60 13.61 11.12
C LEU A 575 -12.83 13.16 10.33
N PRO A 576 -13.61 14.11 9.78
CA PRO A 576 -14.73 13.78 8.92
C PRO A 576 -14.25 13.03 7.66
N ALA A 577 -15.05 12.04 7.24
CA ALA A 577 -14.85 11.32 5.99
C ALA A 577 -16.01 11.62 5.03
N LYS A 578 -15.75 11.51 3.72
CA LYS A 578 -16.79 11.54 2.68
C LYS A 578 -16.78 10.23 1.89
N VAL A 579 -17.92 9.87 1.33
CA VAL A 579 -18.10 8.69 0.45
C VAL A 579 -18.81 9.09 -0.84
N PRO A 580 -18.65 8.31 -1.92
CA PRO A 580 -19.43 8.51 -3.13
C PRO A 580 -20.94 8.34 -2.88
N ARG A 581 -21.74 9.14 -3.58
CA ARG A 581 -23.16 8.90 -3.77
C ARG A 581 -23.37 7.63 -4.60
N VAL A 582 -24.53 7.00 -4.43
CA VAL A 582 -24.94 5.84 -5.22
C VAL A 582 -26.18 6.12 -6.08
N ASP A 583 -26.39 5.30 -7.10
CA ASP A 583 -27.63 5.26 -7.89
C ASP A 583 -28.73 4.45 -7.18
N ALA A 584 -29.87 4.28 -7.86
CA ALA A 584 -31.02 3.54 -7.33
C ALA A 584 -30.74 2.04 -7.07
N ASP A 585 -29.67 1.49 -7.64
CA ASP A 585 -29.24 0.12 -7.39
C ASP A 585 -28.20 0.02 -6.28
N GLY A 586 -27.81 1.14 -5.65
CA GLY A 586 -26.73 1.17 -4.67
C GLY A 586 -25.33 1.13 -5.30
N ASN A 587 -25.19 1.34 -6.61
CA ASN A 587 -23.90 1.42 -7.28
C ASN A 587 -23.36 2.85 -7.27
N GLU A 588 -22.09 3.03 -6.93
CA GLU A 588 -21.46 4.35 -6.83
C GLU A 588 -21.38 5.10 -8.16
N VAL A 589 -21.51 6.43 -8.10
CA VAL A 589 -21.42 7.32 -9.27
C VAL A 589 -20.12 8.13 -9.28
N GLY A 590 -19.82 8.80 -10.41
CA GLY A 590 -18.67 9.71 -10.54
C GLY A 590 -17.32 9.05 -10.87
N GLY A 591 -17.27 7.72 -10.99
CA GLY A 591 -16.06 6.96 -11.37
C GLY A 591 -15.79 6.90 -12.88
N VAL A 592 -14.69 6.23 -13.24
CA VAL A 592 -14.37 5.91 -14.64
C VAL A 592 -15.43 4.97 -15.25
N PRO A 593 -15.66 5.04 -16.56
CA PRO A 593 -16.54 4.09 -17.26
C PRO A 593 -16.01 2.65 -17.14
N THR A 594 -16.69 1.83 -16.35
CA THR A 594 -16.42 0.38 -16.23
C THR A 594 -17.61 -0.38 -16.78
N VAL A 595 -17.37 -1.39 -17.63
CA VAL A 595 -18.46 -2.07 -18.34
C VAL A 595 -19.43 -2.76 -17.38
N LEU A 596 -18.94 -3.41 -16.32
CA LEU A 596 -19.79 -4.01 -15.29
C LEU A 596 -20.63 -2.98 -14.52
N THR A 597 -20.12 -1.77 -14.26
CA THR A 597 -20.89 -0.75 -13.56
C THR A 597 -21.92 -0.07 -14.47
N MET A 598 -21.66 0.00 -15.77
CA MET A 598 -22.61 0.54 -16.76
C MET A 598 -23.66 -0.47 -17.25
N ALA A 599 -23.40 -1.76 -17.12
CA ALA A 599 -24.33 -2.86 -17.38
C ALA A 599 -24.37 -3.80 -16.16
N PRO A 600 -24.93 -3.35 -15.02
CA PRO A 600 -24.81 -4.06 -13.76
C PRO A 600 -25.61 -5.36 -13.71
N LEU A 601 -25.05 -6.34 -12.98
CA LEU A 601 -25.69 -7.60 -12.61
C LEU A 601 -26.10 -7.63 -11.12
N GLY A 602 -25.77 -6.59 -10.38
CA GLY A 602 -26.04 -6.43 -8.96
C GLY A 602 -25.53 -5.10 -8.43
N THR A 603 -25.55 -4.97 -7.11
CA THR A 603 -24.86 -3.90 -6.40
C THR A 603 -23.41 -4.31 -6.17
N TYR A 604 -22.47 -3.50 -6.64
CA TYR A 604 -21.04 -3.66 -6.45
C TYR A 604 -20.57 -2.71 -5.35
N LEU A 605 -20.13 -3.27 -4.23
CA LEU A 605 -19.73 -2.52 -3.05
C LEU A 605 -18.20 -2.52 -2.91
N GLY A 606 -17.64 -1.34 -2.67
CA GLY A 606 -16.25 -1.20 -2.21
C GLY A 606 -16.00 -1.74 -0.80
N TRP A 607 -17.06 -2.09 -0.07
CA TRP A 607 -17.03 -2.56 1.30
C TRP A 607 -17.82 -3.88 1.45
N ASN A 608 -17.61 -4.56 2.57
CA ASN A 608 -18.30 -5.78 2.96
C ASN A 608 -18.48 -5.77 4.48
N ILE A 609 -19.23 -6.70 5.08
CA ILE A 609 -19.53 -6.72 6.52
C ILE A 609 -18.84 -7.91 7.17
N THR A 610 -18.20 -7.66 8.32
CA THR A 610 -17.53 -8.68 9.11
C THR A 610 -18.56 -9.54 9.85
N ALA A 611 -18.51 -10.85 9.66
CA ALA A 611 -19.47 -11.80 10.24
C ALA A 611 -19.23 -12.08 11.73
N ASN A 612 -17.97 -12.08 12.19
CA ASN A 612 -17.58 -12.62 13.48
C ASN A 612 -16.30 -11.95 14.06
N GLY A 613 -16.00 -12.26 15.32
CA GLY A 613 -14.86 -11.70 16.05
C GLY A 613 -15.15 -10.31 16.63
N ILE A 614 -14.11 -9.62 17.12
CA ILE A 614 -14.25 -8.33 17.81
C ILE A 614 -14.86 -7.21 16.92
N HIS A 615 -14.75 -7.35 15.60
CA HIS A 615 -15.23 -6.40 14.59
C HIS A 615 -16.56 -6.80 13.95
N ALA A 616 -17.27 -7.81 14.48
CA ALA A 616 -18.54 -8.27 13.91
C ALA A 616 -19.54 -7.11 13.73
N GLY A 617 -20.16 -7.06 12.54
CA GLY A 617 -21.10 -5.99 12.15
C GLY A 617 -20.46 -4.71 11.60
N GLN A 618 -19.14 -4.58 11.65
CA GLN A 618 -18.38 -3.46 11.08
C GLN A 618 -17.89 -3.81 9.67
N VAL A 619 -17.43 -2.80 8.93
CA VAL A 619 -16.80 -3.02 7.62
C VAL A 619 -15.62 -4.00 7.70
N CYS A 620 -15.63 -4.95 6.78
CA CYS A 620 -14.72 -6.09 6.64
C CYS A 620 -13.37 -5.68 6.06
N ASN A 621 -12.70 -4.75 6.76
CA ASN A 621 -11.49 -4.09 6.28
C ASN A 621 -11.68 -3.63 4.82
N TYR A 622 -10.69 -3.80 3.95
CA TYR A 622 -10.76 -3.42 2.53
C TYR A 622 -11.33 -4.53 1.61
N ALA A 623 -12.21 -5.41 2.12
CA ALA A 623 -12.97 -6.34 1.29
C ALA A 623 -14.13 -5.63 0.58
N GLY A 624 -14.30 -5.86 -0.73
CA GLY A 624 -15.52 -5.46 -1.44
C GLY A 624 -16.58 -6.57 -1.44
N GLY A 625 -17.84 -6.17 -1.48
CA GLY A 625 -19.00 -7.05 -1.51
C GLY A 625 -19.78 -6.98 -2.83
N TYR A 626 -20.58 -8.00 -3.09
CA TYR A 626 -21.48 -8.07 -4.23
C TYR A 626 -22.84 -8.62 -3.79
N VAL A 627 -23.90 -7.91 -4.15
CA VAL A 627 -25.28 -8.37 -3.96
C VAL A 627 -25.93 -8.51 -5.34
N PRO A 628 -26.12 -9.73 -5.86
CA PRO A 628 -26.72 -9.93 -7.19
C PRO A 628 -28.14 -9.34 -7.23
N PHE A 629 -28.57 -8.88 -8.40
CA PHE A 629 -29.99 -8.61 -8.62
C PHE A 629 -30.76 -9.92 -8.65
N ALA A 630 -32.04 -9.89 -8.29
CA ALA A 630 -32.94 -11.01 -8.58
C ALA A 630 -32.95 -11.30 -10.09
N ARG A 631 -33.05 -12.57 -10.48
CA ARG A 631 -33.11 -12.95 -11.90
C ARG A 631 -34.45 -12.54 -12.51
N THR A 632 -35.55 -12.75 -11.80
CA THR A 632 -36.92 -12.51 -12.27
C THR A 632 -37.66 -11.52 -11.38
N ARG A 633 -38.75 -10.95 -11.89
CA ARG A 633 -39.62 -10.07 -11.09
C ARG A 633 -40.22 -10.79 -9.87
N ALA A 634 -40.64 -12.04 -10.05
CA ALA A 634 -41.22 -12.84 -8.97
C ALA A 634 -40.22 -13.09 -7.84
N GLU A 635 -38.97 -13.39 -8.17
CA GLU A 635 -37.89 -13.53 -7.19
C GLU A 635 -37.61 -12.21 -6.45
N ARG A 636 -37.60 -11.09 -7.17
CA ARG A 636 -37.42 -9.75 -6.58
C ARG A 636 -38.51 -9.48 -5.52
N GLU A 637 -39.77 -9.67 -5.90
CA GLU A 637 -40.92 -9.41 -5.03
C GLU A 637 -40.93 -10.35 -3.82
N ALA A 638 -40.57 -11.63 -4.00
CA ALA A 638 -40.45 -12.59 -2.91
C ALA A 638 -39.34 -12.22 -1.90
N ASN A 639 -38.22 -11.68 -2.39
CA ASN A 639 -37.09 -11.26 -1.55
C ASN A 639 -37.25 -9.84 -0.98
N GLY A 640 -38.30 -9.10 -1.37
CA GLY A 640 -38.48 -7.69 -0.99
C GLY A 640 -37.37 -6.77 -1.52
N ASP A 641 -36.69 -7.17 -2.60
CA ASP A 641 -35.56 -6.41 -3.15
C ASP A 641 -36.07 -5.14 -3.87
N PRO A 642 -35.63 -3.93 -3.48
CA PRO A 642 -36.11 -2.70 -4.10
C PRO A 642 -35.59 -2.48 -5.52
N ARG A 643 -34.55 -3.22 -5.94
CA ARG A 643 -33.84 -3.04 -7.22
C ARG A 643 -34.54 -3.83 -8.32
N LEU A 644 -34.51 -3.34 -9.56
CA LEU A 644 -35.07 -4.08 -10.69
C LEU A 644 -34.38 -5.43 -10.88
N SER A 645 -35.15 -6.47 -11.20
CA SER A 645 -34.60 -7.77 -11.58
C SER A 645 -33.89 -7.70 -12.95
N LEU A 646 -33.06 -8.71 -13.25
CA LEU A 646 -32.41 -8.81 -14.56
C LEU A 646 -33.43 -8.90 -15.70
N GLU A 647 -34.52 -9.66 -15.52
CA GLU A 647 -35.63 -9.75 -16.47
C GLU A 647 -36.26 -8.38 -16.74
N GLU A 648 -36.54 -7.59 -15.70
CA GLU A 648 -37.10 -6.24 -15.88
C GLU A 648 -36.12 -5.26 -16.54
N ARG A 649 -34.80 -5.45 -16.33
CA ARG A 649 -33.75 -4.59 -16.89
C ARG A 649 -33.41 -4.90 -18.35
N TYR A 650 -33.21 -6.17 -18.65
CA TYR A 650 -32.60 -6.62 -19.89
C TYR A 650 -33.53 -7.47 -20.74
N ARG A 651 -34.67 -7.91 -20.19
CA ARG A 651 -35.64 -8.84 -20.80
C ARG A 651 -35.08 -10.26 -21.01
N ASP A 652 -33.97 -10.38 -21.72
CA ASP A 652 -33.34 -11.66 -22.08
C ASP A 652 -31.81 -11.52 -22.22
N HIS A 653 -31.15 -12.64 -22.54
CA HIS A 653 -29.70 -12.67 -22.77
C HIS A 653 -29.24 -11.71 -23.88
N ALA A 654 -30.01 -11.57 -24.96
CA ALA A 654 -29.65 -10.69 -26.07
C ALA A 654 -29.69 -9.21 -25.66
N GLY A 655 -30.70 -8.82 -24.86
CA GLY A 655 -30.79 -7.49 -24.27
C GLY A 655 -29.63 -7.19 -23.33
N TYR A 656 -29.17 -8.17 -22.54
CA TYR A 656 -27.98 -8.01 -21.71
C TYR A 656 -26.71 -7.81 -22.54
N VAL A 657 -26.49 -8.64 -23.56
CA VAL A 657 -25.34 -8.48 -24.49
C VAL A 657 -25.36 -7.12 -25.19
N ALA A 658 -26.54 -6.62 -25.57
CA ALA A 658 -26.68 -5.29 -26.15
C ALA A 658 -26.31 -4.17 -25.16
N ALA A 659 -26.68 -4.31 -23.88
CA ALA A 659 -26.29 -3.38 -22.82
C ALA A 659 -24.77 -3.36 -22.61
N VAL A 660 -24.13 -4.54 -22.56
CA VAL A 660 -22.66 -4.65 -22.47
C VAL A 660 -21.99 -4.00 -23.68
N ARG A 661 -22.51 -4.22 -24.90
CA ARG A 661 -21.98 -3.58 -26.10
C ARG A 661 -22.03 -2.06 -26.01
N LYS A 662 -23.19 -1.50 -25.66
CA LYS A 662 -23.37 -0.06 -25.47
C LYS A 662 -22.39 0.50 -24.43
N ALA A 663 -22.18 -0.21 -23.33
CA ALA A 663 -21.24 0.17 -22.28
C ALA A 663 -19.78 0.15 -22.79
N ALA A 664 -19.37 -0.92 -23.47
CA ALA A 664 -18.02 -1.06 -24.01
C ALA A 664 -17.73 -0.01 -25.10
N ASP A 665 -18.67 0.23 -26.02
CA ASP A 665 -18.56 1.25 -27.06
C ASP A 665 -18.39 2.65 -26.45
N ARG A 666 -19.16 2.95 -25.39
CA ARG A 666 -19.03 4.21 -24.66
C ARG A 666 -17.66 4.36 -24.00
N ALA A 667 -17.17 3.34 -23.31
CA ALA A 667 -15.85 3.39 -22.65
C ALA A 667 -14.71 3.56 -23.67
N LEU A 668 -14.79 2.87 -24.82
CA LEU A 668 -13.84 3.00 -25.92
C LEU A 668 -13.87 4.42 -26.52
N ALA A 669 -15.06 4.95 -26.81
CA ALA A 669 -15.22 6.29 -27.38
C ALA A 669 -14.71 7.40 -26.45
N GLN A 670 -14.80 7.18 -25.13
CA GLN A 670 -14.28 8.12 -24.12
C GLN A 670 -12.78 7.92 -23.83
N GLY A 671 -12.12 6.94 -24.46
CA GLY A 671 -10.70 6.64 -24.27
C GLY A 671 -10.36 5.88 -22.99
N PHE A 672 -11.34 5.28 -22.31
CA PHE A 672 -11.17 4.51 -21.07
C PHE A 672 -11.09 2.99 -21.29
N LEU A 673 -11.07 2.53 -22.54
CA LEU A 673 -10.99 1.12 -22.89
C LEU A 673 -10.13 0.93 -24.12
N LEU A 674 -9.20 -0.02 -24.09
CA LEU A 674 -8.43 -0.41 -25.27
C LEU A 674 -9.30 -1.26 -26.21
N LYS A 675 -9.05 -1.17 -27.52
CA LYS A 675 -9.78 -1.96 -28.53
C LYS A 675 -9.74 -3.47 -28.26
N ALA A 676 -8.59 -4.01 -27.87
CA ALA A 676 -8.46 -5.43 -27.54
C ALA A 676 -9.31 -5.84 -26.32
N ASP A 677 -9.40 -4.98 -25.30
CA ASP A 677 -10.24 -5.22 -24.13
C ASP A 677 -11.74 -5.09 -24.46
N HIS A 678 -12.10 -4.14 -25.31
CA HIS A 678 -13.45 -4.03 -25.88
C HIS A 678 -13.90 -5.32 -26.57
N GLU A 679 -13.11 -5.82 -27.53
CA GLU A 679 -13.45 -7.03 -28.27
C GLU A 679 -13.55 -8.27 -27.37
N ARG A 680 -12.68 -8.37 -26.36
CA ARG A 680 -12.70 -9.45 -25.38
C ARG A 680 -13.97 -9.40 -24.52
N LEU A 681 -14.35 -8.24 -23.99
CA LEU A 681 -15.56 -8.09 -23.17
C LEU A 681 -16.82 -8.43 -23.96
N LEU A 682 -16.91 -8.08 -25.25
CA LEU A 682 -18.04 -8.49 -26.09
C LEU A 682 -18.14 -10.01 -26.24
N LYS A 683 -17.01 -10.70 -26.44
CA LYS A 683 -16.95 -12.17 -26.52
C LYS A 683 -17.36 -12.81 -25.19
N GLU A 684 -16.86 -12.29 -24.08
CA GLU A 684 -17.23 -12.77 -22.74
C GLU A 684 -18.73 -12.59 -22.45
N ALA A 685 -19.33 -11.47 -22.87
CA ALA A 685 -20.76 -11.23 -22.68
C ALA A 685 -21.61 -12.22 -23.50
N VAL A 686 -21.26 -12.43 -24.77
CA VAL A 686 -21.92 -13.43 -25.63
C VAL A 686 -21.78 -14.84 -25.07
N ALA A 687 -20.67 -15.17 -24.42
CA ALA A 687 -20.43 -16.49 -23.82
C ALA A 687 -21.06 -16.67 -22.43
N SER A 688 -21.58 -15.60 -21.81
CA SER A 688 -22.14 -15.65 -20.45
C SER A 688 -23.46 -16.40 -20.36
N ASP A 689 -23.86 -16.75 -19.14
CA ASP A 689 -25.10 -17.45 -18.78
C ASP A 689 -26.22 -16.51 -18.28
N VAL A 690 -25.98 -15.20 -18.32
CA VAL A 690 -26.93 -14.19 -17.85
C VAL A 690 -28.24 -14.27 -18.66
N LEU A 691 -29.36 -14.58 -18.00
CA LEU A 691 -30.69 -14.74 -18.61
C LEU A 691 -30.77 -15.80 -19.73
N ARG A 692 -29.95 -16.85 -19.65
CA ARG A 692 -30.09 -18.04 -20.51
C ARG A 692 -31.06 -19.08 -19.99
#